data_AF-A0A5S9IHR4-F1
#
_entry.id   AF-A0A5S9IHR4-F1
#
_cell.length_a   1.000
_cell.length_b   1.000
_cell.length_c   1.000
_cell.angle_alpha   90.00
_cell.angle_beta   90.00
_cell.angle_gamma   90.00
#
_symmetry.space_group_name_H-M   'P 1'
#
loop_
_entity.id
_entity.type
_entity.pdbx_description
1 polymer ?
#
loop_
_entity_poly.entity_id
_entity_poly.type
_entity_poly.pdbx_seq_one_letter_code
_entity_poly.pdbx_strand_id
1 'polypeptide(L)'
;MEYRKNNGIYWGLLIVICFLIGISFWERKEIKREMELRVLREVTYSLVKEKLYSQAWSYVSSYQLDDQKNIDHYKNFVKNEAQRERQRIWISLKKTWQTTDAKQREKNLDIVTKARQHQLLDNITFFDEKVLQLPKLKKATIPEKRLAEVEKKVMAKAPEKTPEVVLPKAPQQIQVPQKKLTIAEQLAQDWEELLAKEKPAVRGTLKEIEKHIQIKNNWRYMFRGKGKNILTTRSKALIPLMLSTMSKKFSRDYYSLQYAAKILTILTGKEIKFTRYKTAQELEKLVAWWIKDKDKITIDYKSWDRQAKDNCIQQILEVTTTNNSYYSSFYRENAKFRSLKSVLDMLQKETSYRPFVDVKCVPEMIPQLLEQTSGQRWWGLVHIFRNMYKEGHFDNIDKIVDSDEHAAMARFICVLALWKNGKTFSASQLFAIAQQEKNAMNQALMIMVLRHAENTKDVIPQLLRKLDQSDNRLQQAICYALEEYKPTKEQRFIFTPYLPAIEKMLIYSLNDNRVLCVLANISSRQATEILISYVEKVYRNPKQKHILSQGLKYVKQATSASWNTHKYYENNYQIAKKVIQDWRGVENKEKAVELHNEKITWKKDLPQGKTTTIKGEKQMRQSLINSTLRSVKSGDIVELTPGEYYGNFTIPAGVTFRGSSPNSVQINGTITLLSKSTLENITIHSSHTPVVVKNASGALVKNCWIKGVTGRTGIQNTSAIFIQNSSGVVLMQNVVYDVGVDSPAQVMAIHMQQSSGIITNNIVGRIIAKNNPAYAIHIEDCKAVRVYNNTIAHVKSTNSSGYGIYIDSASSTLVENNIVYSIIGKESYGVVNQSNSTQVQYNTVFDAQLPYVGESHSNHIRNPVFTNDREGNFTLQATSPCLAIANIDAKPNVAGIEATSFVNQLGALGGHNVFDKKYNEFLQKFTPQKGSAFQQRRNIWMGYSGRMLKKYLHELRDPLKKMRAKIQIKRYKQTAVEVLQMIVDRKGPAEFRGLEVQARQILSEMKREMKIGSWSFGK
;
A
#
# COMPACT_ATOMS: atom_id res chain seq x y z
N MET A 1 11.47 66.76 -35.23
CA MET A 1 10.40 65.72 -35.19
C MET A 1 10.89 64.38 -34.63
N GLU A 2 12.14 63.97 -34.84
CA GLU A 2 12.69 62.73 -34.22
C GLU A 2 12.82 62.78 -32.69
N TYR A 3 13.06 63.96 -32.10
CA TYR A 3 13.14 64.13 -30.64
C TYR A 3 11.79 63.86 -29.91
N ARG A 4 10.64 63.95 -30.61
CA ARG A 4 9.32 63.59 -30.05
C ARG A 4 8.98 62.10 -30.20
N LYS A 5 9.59 61.38 -31.14
CA LYS A 5 9.36 59.94 -31.34
C LYS A 5 10.05 59.08 -30.29
N ASN A 6 11.25 59.47 -29.84
CA ASN A 6 11.99 58.68 -28.84
C ASN A 6 11.42 58.85 -27.41
N ASN A 7 10.90 60.02 -27.06
CA ASN A 7 10.33 60.25 -25.71
C ASN A 7 9.01 59.51 -25.47
N GLY A 8 8.20 59.24 -26.50
CA GLY A 8 6.96 58.46 -26.34
C GLY A 8 7.19 57.02 -25.88
N ILE A 9 8.31 56.42 -26.29
CA ILE A 9 8.70 55.06 -25.88
C ILE A 9 9.16 55.07 -24.42
N TYR A 10 9.93 56.07 -23.99
CA TYR A 10 10.36 56.19 -22.59
C TYR A 10 9.19 56.45 -21.63
N TRP A 11 8.24 57.31 -22.02
CA TRP A 11 7.02 57.53 -21.24
C TRP A 11 6.12 56.30 -21.20
N GLY A 12 5.99 55.56 -22.31
CA GLY A 12 5.28 54.29 -22.35
C GLY A 12 5.92 53.23 -21.44
N LEU A 13 7.25 53.12 -21.46
CA LEU A 13 7.99 52.21 -20.60
C LEU A 13 7.87 52.59 -19.11
N LEU A 14 7.94 53.88 -18.79
CA LEU A 14 7.78 54.40 -17.43
C LEU A 14 6.38 54.12 -16.89
N ILE A 15 5.33 54.31 -17.70
CA ILE A 15 3.95 54.00 -17.32
C ILE A 15 3.77 52.50 -17.05
N VAL A 16 4.34 51.64 -17.90
CA VAL A 16 4.31 50.18 -17.70
C VAL A 16 5.06 49.78 -16.43
N ILE A 17 6.23 50.37 -16.17
CA ILE A 17 7.00 50.11 -14.94
C ILE A 17 6.22 50.58 -13.70
N CYS A 18 5.66 51.79 -13.71
CA CYS A 18 4.84 52.30 -12.62
C CYS A 18 3.58 51.45 -12.39
N PHE A 19 2.96 50.94 -13.45
CA PHE A 19 1.81 50.05 -13.37
C PHE A 19 2.18 48.68 -12.80
N LEU A 20 3.32 48.10 -13.21
CA LEU A 20 3.83 46.84 -12.67
C LEU A 20 4.27 46.97 -11.21
N ILE A 21 4.87 48.10 -10.82
CA ILE A 21 5.19 48.42 -9.42
C ILE A 21 3.89 48.57 -8.62
N GLY A 22 2.88 49.25 -9.17
CA GLY A 22 1.55 49.39 -8.57
C GLY A 22 0.86 48.05 -8.34
N ILE A 23 0.91 47.13 -9.33
CA ILE A 23 0.40 45.76 -9.19
C ILE A 23 1.20 45.00 -8.14
N SER A 24 2.53 45.08 -8.14
CA SER A 24 3.36 44.40 -7.14
C SER A 24 3.09 44.88 -5.72
N PHE A 25 2.85 46.19 -5.52
CA PHE A 25 2.46 46.74 -4.23
C PHE A 25 1.05 46.32 -3.81
N TRP A 26 0.11 46.30 -4.76
CA TRP A 26 -1.26 45.86 -4.51
C TRP A 26 -1.33 44.36 -4.17
N GLU A 27 -0.61 43.51 -4.93
CA GLU A 27 -0.47 42.08 -4.66
C GLU A 27 0.22 41.82 -3.32
N ARG A 28 1.31 42.54 -2.99
CA ARG A 28 1.94 42.42 -1.67
C ARG A 28 1.00 42.81 -0.53
N LYS A 29 0.17 43.84 -0.72
CA LYS A 29 -0.83 44.27 0.28
C LYS A 29 -1.95 43.24 0.45
N GLU A 30 -2.43 42.65 -0.64
CA GLU A 30 -3.48 41.64 -0.60
C GLU A 30 -2.96 40.28 -0.10
N ILE A 31 -1.72 39.90 -0.44
CA ILE A 31 -1.03 38.73 0.12
C ILE A 31 -0.80 38.90 1.62
N LYS A 32 -0.34 40.08 2.08
CA LYS A 32 -0.18 40.38 3.52
C LYS A 32 -1.54 40.26 4.24
N ARG A 33 -2.61 40.80 3.66
CA ARG A 33 -3.98 40.71 4.19
C ARG A 33 -4.51 39.28 4.25
N GLU A 34 -4.28 38.47 3.21
CA GLU A 34 -4.63 37.05 3.17
C GLU A 34 -3.86 36.23 4.22
N MET A 35 -2.56 36.51 4.40
CA MET A 35 -1.73 35.88 5.43
C MET A 35 -2.21 36.23 6.85
N GLU A 36 -2.51 37.52 7.12
CA GLU A 36 -3.07 37.97 8.40
C GLU A 36 -4.42 37.30 8.70
N LEU A 37 -5.33 37.25 7.72
CA LEU A 37 -6.62 36.58 7.86
C LEU A 37 -6.47 35.07 8.06
N ARG A 38 -5.44 34.45 7.48
CA ARG A 38 -5.14 33.02 7.68
C ARG A 38 -4.65 32.76 9.10
N VAL A 39 -3.74 33.59 9.64
CA VAL A 39 -3.29 33.49 11.03
C VAL A 39 -4.46 33.66 12.00
N LEU A 40 -5.33 34.65 11.75
CA LEU A 40 -6.52 34.90 12.57
C LEU A 40 -7.50 33.69 12.56
N ARG A 41 -7.67 33.01 11.42
CA ARG A 41 -8.50 31.78 11.32
C ARG A 41 -7.93 30.62 12.13
N GLU A 42 -6.62 30.43 12.09
CA GLU A 42 -5.93 29.36 12.83
C GLU A 42 -6.03 29.59 14.34
N VAL A 43 -5.85 30.83 14.79
CA VAL A 43 -5.99 31.20 16.21
C VAL A 43 -7.44 31.02 16.70
N THR A 44 -8.42 31.44 15.89
CA THR A 44 -9.85 31.21 16.17
C THR A 44 -10.16 29.70 16.27
N TYR A 45 -9.49 28.88 15.46
CA TYR A 45 -9.68 27.43 15.48
C TYR A 45 -9.12 26.80 16.76
N SER A 46 -7.93 27.19 17.20
CA SER A 46 -7.30 26.66 18.42
C SER A 46 -8.10 27.02 19.68
N LEU A 47 -8.53 28.29 19.82
CA LEU A 47 -9.31 28.77 20.98
C LEU A 47 -10.66 28.07 21.12
N VAL A 48 -11.37 27.87 20.00
CA VAL A 48 -12.68 27.20 20.00
C VAL A 48 -12.53 25.70 20.26
N LYS A 49 -11.45 25.09 19.75
CA LYS A 49 -11.18 23.68 19.96
C LYS A 49 -10.89 23.38 21.43
N GLU A 50 -10.02 24.13 22.09
CA GLU A 50 -9.67 23.85 23.50
C GLU A 50 -10.84 24.08 24.46
N LYS A 51 -11.58 25.18 24.30
CA LYS A 51 -12.66 25.55 25.23
C LYS A 51 -13.88 24.64 25.13
N LEU A 52 -14.27 24.23 23.91
CA LEU A 52 -15.43 23.35 23.71
C LEU A 52 -15.11 21.87 23.92
N TYR A 53 -13.88 21.42 23.60
CA TYR A 53 -13.51 20.04 23.91
C TYR A 53 -13.33 19.81 25.40
N SER A 54 -12.77 20.76 26.17
CA SER A 54 -12.62 20.59 27.62
C SER A 54 -13.97 20.58 28.34
N GLN A 55 -14.90 21.44 27.95
CA GLN A 55 -16.27 21.47 28.49
C GLN A 55 -17.09 20.23 28.08
N ALA A 56 -16.98 19.79 26.83
CA ALA A 56 -17.65 18.57 26.37
C ALA A 56 -17.09 17.31 27.04
N TRP A 57 -15.77 17.25 27.28
CA TRP A 57 -15.13 16.12 27.96
C TRP A 57 -15.52 16.04 29.43
N SER A 58 -15.54 17.17 30.14
CA SER A 58 -16.01 17.27 31.54
C SER A 58 -17.48 16.83 31.70
N TYR A 59 -18.33 17.16 30.72
CA TYR A 59 -19.74 16.78 30.71
C TYR A 59 -19.96 15.29 30.39
N VAL A 60 -19.15 14.70 29.50
CA VAL A 60 -19.20 13.27 29.18
C VAL A 60 -18.60 12.42 30.32
N SER A 61 -17.58 12.91 31.03
CA SER A 61 -17.01 12.19 32.18
C SER A 61 -17.89 12.19 33.43
N SER A 62 -18.87 13.09 33.51
CA SER A 62 -19.77 13.22 34.67
C SER A 62 -21.08 12.45 34.53
N TYR A 63 -21.40 11.90 33.35
CA TYR A 63 -22.60 11.07 33.12
C TYR A 63 -22.21 9.72 32.54
N GLN A 64 -22.53 8.62 33.25
CA GLN A 64 -22.42 7.25 32.74
C GLN A 64 -23.49 7.03 31.66
N LEU A 65 -23.14 7.34 30.41
CA LEU A 65 -24.00 7.08 29.25
C LEU A 65 -23.66 5.68 28.69
N ASP A 66 -24.50 4.70 29.02
CA ASP A 66 -24.28 3.28 28.65
C ASP A 66 -24.66 2.92 27.20
N ASP A 67 -25.21 3.85 26.42
CA ASP A 67 -25.60 3.62 25.02
C ASP A 67 -24.74 4.42 24.02
N GLN A 68 -23.98 3.69 23.21
CA GLN A 68 -23.12 4.20 22.14
C GLN A 68 -23.86 5.11 21.15
N LYS A 69 -25.16 4.88 20.93
CA LYS A 69 -25.97 5.70 20.01
C LYS A 69 -26.20 7.12 20.55
N ASN A 70 -26.33 7.28 21.87
CA ASN A 70 -26.49 8.58 22.51
C ASN A 70 -25.16 9.34 22.58
N ILE A 71 -24.05 8.63 22.78
CA ILE A 71 -22.69 9.18 22.69
C ILE A 71 -22.45 9.76 21.28
N ASP A 72 -22.80 9.02 20.23
CA ASP A 72 -22.59 9.46 18.85
C ASP A 72 -23.53 10.61 18.45
N HIS A 73 -24.77 10.63 18.94
CA HIS A 73 -25.66 11.77 18.76
C HIS A 73 -25.11 13.04 19.43
N TYR A 74 -24.61 12.92 20.67
CA TYR A 74 -24.04 14.03 21.42
C TYR A 74 -22.74 14.56 20.81
N LYS A 75 -21.84 13.66 20.34
CA LYS A 75 -20.64 14.04 19.59
C LYS A 75 -20.97 14.85 18.34
N ASN A 76 -22.01 14.47 17.62
CA ASN A 76 -22.45 15.20 16.43
C ASN A 76 -23.08 16.56 16.78
N PHE A 77 -23.83 16.63 17.88
CA PHE A 77 -24.38 17.90 18.38
C PHE A 77 -23.28 18.88 18.78
N VAL A 78 -22.32 18.46 19.62
CA VAL A 78 -21.17 19.27 20.04
C VAL A 78 -20.35 19.75 18.84
N LYS A 79 -20.13 18.88 17.86
CA LYS A 79 -19.43 19.24 16.61
C LYS A 79 -20.17 20.33 15.83
N ASN A 80 -21.49 20.27 15.75
CA ASN A 80 -22.30 21.24 15.02
C ASN A 80 -22.36 22.59 15.74
N GLU A 81 -22.50 22.60 17.07
CA GLU A 81 -22.47 23.84 17.87
C GLU A 81 -21.09 24.48 17.88
N ALA A 82 -20.01 23.69 17.97
CA ALA A 82 -18.64 24.20 17.82
C ALA A 82 -18.41 24.86 16.47
N GLN A 83 -19.03 24.34 15.41
CA GLN A 83 -18.93 24.93 14.08
C GLN A 83 -19.72 26.24 13.97
N ARG A 84 -20.90 26.34 14.62
CA ARG A 84 -21.70 27.58 14.68
C ARG A 84 -21.01 28.67 15.48
N GLU A 85 -20.45 28.32 16.64
CA GLU A 85 -19.77 29.28 17.50
C GLU A 85 -18.45 29.75 16.88
N ARG A 86 -17.72 28.85 16.21
CA ARG A 86 -16.57 29.22 15.38
C ARG A 86 -16.94 30.26 14.31
N GLN A 87 -18.07 30.07 13.63
CA GLN A 87 -18.53 31.02 12.61
C GLN A 87 -18.89 32.38 13.22
N ARG A 88 -19.55 32.41 14.38
CA ARG A 88 -19.88 33.65 15.09
C ARG A 88 -18.62 34.42 15.52
N ILE A 89 -17.69 33.75 16.19
CA ILE A 89 -16.42 34.34 16.65
C ILE A 89 -15.61 34.84 15.44
N TRP A 90 -15.54 34.05 14.36
CA TRP A 90 -14.86 34.47 13.13
C TRP A 90 -15.48 35.72 12.51
N ILE A 91 -16.81 35.80 12.44
CA ILE A 91 -17.50 36.98 11.87
C ILE A 91 -17.24 38.21 12.74
N SER A 92 -17.29 38.07 14.07
CA SER A 92 -17.01 39.15 15.01
C SER A 92 -15.56 39.64 14.90
N LEU A 93 -14.59 38.73 14.98
CA LEU A 93 -13.16 39.05 14.86
C LEU A 93 -12.81 39.65 13.50
N LYS A 94 -13.41 39.15 12.41
CA LYS A 94 -13.21 39.71 11.07
C LYS A 94 -13.74 41.15 10.99
N LYS A 95 -14.90 41.44 11.59
CA LYS A 95 -15.48 42.79 11.61
C LYS A 95 -14.59 43.75 12.41
N THR A 96 -14.14 43.35 13.60
CA THR A 96 -13.22 44.14 14.43
C THR A 96 -11.86 44.34 13.75
N TRP A 97 -11.32 43.31 13.10
CA TRP A 97 -10.06 43.40 12.33
C TRP A 97 -10.17 44.33 11.12
N GLN A 98 -11.35 44.42 10.51
CA GLN A 98 -11.60 45.33 9.39
C GLN A 98 -11.69 46.80 9.83
N THR A 99 -12.10 47.06 11.06
CA THR A 99 -12.22 48.42 11.63
C THR A 99 -11.00 48.87 12.42
N THR A 100 -10.06 47.98 12.73
CA THR A 100 -8.80 48.29 13.44
C THR A 100 -7.76 48.87 12.47
N ASP A 101 -7.04 49.92 12.87
CA ASP A 101 -6.00 50.53 12.04
C ASP A 101 -4.81 49.56 11.77
N ALA A 102 -4.02 49.86 10.74
CA ALA A 102 -2.95 48.96 10.29
C ALA A 102 -1.81 48.79 11.31
N LYS A 103 -1.44 49.83 12.07
CA LYS A 103 -0.38 49.76 13.09
C LYS A 103 -0.84 48.90 14.27
N GLN A 104 -2.09 49.08 14.70
CA GLN A 104 -2.64 48.29 15.80
C GLN A 104 -2.85 46.82 15.42
N ARG A 105 -3.19 46.53 14.15
CA ARG A 105 -3.23 45.14 13.63
C ARG A 105 -1.88 44.45 13.67
N GLU A 106 -0.82 45.14 13.25
CA GLU A 106 0.54 44.61 13.24
C GLU A 106 1.04 44.31 14.66
N LYS A 107 0.76 45.20 15.62
CA LYS A 107 1.05 44.99 17.04
C LYS A 107 0.29 43.78 17.61
N ASN A 108 -1.00 43.64 17.29
CA ASN A 108 -1.80 42.51 17.74
C ASN A 108 -1.30 41.18 17.13
N LEU A 109 -0.86 41.19 15.86
CA LEU A 109 -0.32 40.01 15.18
C LEU A 109 1.03 39.58 15.77
N ASP A 110 1.90 40.53 16.13
CA ASP A 110 3.18 40.28 16.78
C ASP A 110 3.00 39.64 18.17
N ILE A 111 2.05 40.14 18.97
CA ILE A 111 1.70 39.57 20.28
C ILE A 111 1.22 38.11 20.14
N VAL A 112 0.33 37.84 19.19
CA VAL A 112 -0.21 36.49 18.94
C VAL A 112 0.87 35.53 18.41
N THR A 113 1.77 36.03 17.57
CA THR A 113 2.88 35.23 17.01
C THR A 113 3.90 34.89 18.09
N LYS A 114 4.23 35.84 18.98
CA LYS A 114 5.12 35.63 20.14
C LYS A 114 4.50 34.67 21.16
N ALA A 115 3.21 34.81 21.48
CA ALA A 115 2.51 33.88 22.37
C ALA A 115 2.52 32.43 21.85
N ARG A 116 2.39 32.25 20.53
CA ARG A 116 2.48 30.94 19.87
C ARG A 116 3.88 30.34 19.91
N GLN A 117 4.93 31.15 19.81
CA GLN A 117 6.32 30.68 19.85
C GLN A 117 6.76 30.22 21.25
N HIS A 118 6.15 30.74 22.31
CA HIS A 118 6.54 30.44 23.69
C HIS A 118 5.71 29.36 24.40
N GLN A 119 4.76 28.69 23.73
CA GLN A 119 3.86 27.67 24.33
C GLN A 119 3.15 28.14 25.63
N LEU A 120 2.97 29.44 25.84
CA LEU A 120 2.25 30.01 26.98
C LEU A 120 0.79 30.23 26.60
N LEU A 121 0.02 29.15 26.47
CA LEU A 121 -1.44 29.24 26.29
C LEU A 121 -2.17 29.58 27.61
N ASP A 122 -1.54 29.32 28.77
CA ASP A 122 -2.11 29.60 30.10
C ASP A 122 -2.11 31.08 30.49
N ASN A 123 -1.38 31.95 29.78
CA ASN A 123 -1.29 33.39 30.08
C ASN A 123 -2.21 34.27 29.19
N ILE A 124 -3.14 33.69 28.42
CA ILE A 124 -4.20 34.46 27.73
C ILE A 124 -5.35 34.79 28.71
N THR A 125 -5.03 35.18 29.94
CA THR A 125 -5.91 35.90 30.87
C THR A 125 -5.73 37.41 30.74
N PHE A 126 -4.66 37.88 30.07
CA PHE A 126 -4.39 39.31 29.89
C PHE A 126 -5.30 40.02 28.86
N PHE A 127 -6.11 39.27 28.10
CA PHE A 127 -7.05 39.84 27.12
C PHE A 127 -8.44 40.15 27.69
N ASP A 128 -8.71 39.83 28.96
CA ASP A 128 -10.08 39.82 29.49
C ASP A 128 -10.62 41.19 29.94
N GLU A 129 -9.79 42.20 30.26
CA GLU A 129 -10.30 43.43 30.90
C GLU A 129 -10.30 44.71 30.06
N LYS A 130 -9.48 44.84 29.01
CA LYS A 130 -9.39 46.11 28.25
C LYS A 130 -10.01 46.13 26.86
N VAL A 131 -10.31 44.98 26.25
CA VAL A 131 -10.82 44.93 24.86
C VAL A 131 -12.28 44.49 24.77
N LEU A 132 -12.85 43.91 25.84
CA LEU A 132 -14.25 43.49 25.89
C LEU A 132 -15.13 44.44 26.73
N GLN A 133 -15.10 45.74 26.44
CA GLN A 133 -16.25 46.59 26.78
C GLN A 133 -17.37 46.36 25.74
N LEU A 134 -18.02 45.21 25.83
CA LEU A 134 -19.33 45.00 25.21
C LEU A 134 -20.40 45.64 26.10
N PRO A 135 -21.38 46.37 25.55
CA PRO A 135 -22.47 46.93 26.35
C PRO A 135 -23.25 45.79 27.02
N LYS A 136 -23.55 45.97 28.31
CA LYS A 136 -24.25 45.05 29.22
C LYS A 136 -25.35 44.23 28.52
N LEU A 137 -25.03 43.00 28.12
CA LEU A 137 -26.03 41.98 27.82
C LEU A 137 -26.57 41.46 29.15
N LYS A 138 -27.83 41.80 29.45
CA LYS A 138 -28.59 41.21 30.55
C LYS A 138 -28.48 39.69 30.48
N LYS A 139 -28.25 39.05 31.64
CA LYS A 139 -28.30 37.61 31.86
C LYS A 139 -29.46 36.99 31.08
N ALA A 140 -29.14 36.30 29.98
CA ALA A 140 -30.10 35.46 29.26
C ALA A 140 -30.07 34.08 29.93
N THR A 141 -30.97 33.89 30.89
CA THR A 141 -31.40 32.56 31.33
C THR A 141 -31.92 31.79 30.12
N ILE A 142 -31.49 30.54 29.97
CA ILE A 142 -32.01 29.61 28.97
C ILE A 142 -33.52 29.48 29.20
N PRO A 143 -34.40 29.74 28.21
CA PRO A 143 -35.84 29.60 28.43
C PRO A 143 -36.23 28.13 28.49
N GLU A 144 -36.61 27.65 29.68
CA GLU A 144 -37.27 26.35 29.93
C GLU A 144 -38.51 26.12 29.03
N LYS A 145 -39.05 27.19 28.44
CA LYS A 145 -40.19 27.17 27.51
C LYS A 145 -39.99 26.31 26.26
N ARG A 146 -38.76 26.11 25.75
CA ARG A 146 -38.54 25.34 24.51
C ARG A 146 -38.45 23.82 24.71
N LEU A 147 -38.15 23.34 25.91
CA LEU A 147 -38.20 21.90 26.21
C LEU A 147 -39.65 21.42 26.41
N ALA A 148 -40.45 22.20 27.14
CA ALA A 148 -41.86 21.89 27.38
C ALA A 148 -42.72 21.89 26.10
N GLU A 149 -42.35 22.70 25.09
CA GLU A 149 -43.08 22.78 23.82
C GLU A 149 -42.81 21.58 22.89
N VAL A 150 -41.69 20.89 23.08
CA VAL A 150 -41.32 19.68 22.33
C VAL A 150 -41.99 18.44 22.93
N GLU A 151 -42.09 18.34 24.26
CA GLU A 151 -42.84 17.26 24.93
C GLU A 151 -44.34 17.33 24.63
N LYS A 152 -44.93 18.54 24.59
CA LYS A 152 -46.35 18.73 24.28
C LYS A 152 -46.74 18.36 22.84
N LYS A 153 -45.79 18.45 21.89
CA LYS A 153 -46.00 18.07 20.48
C LYS A 153 -45.82 16.57 20.20
N VAL A 154 -45.15 15.86 21.10
CA VAL A 154 -44.93 14.41 20.97
C VAL A 154 -46.07 13.59 21.59
N MET A 155 -46.80 14.15 22.57
CA MET A 155 -47.88 13.45 23.28
C MET A 155 -49.29 13.64 22.70
N ALA A 156 -49.49 14.55 21.74
CA ALA A 156 -50.83 14.83 21.18
C ALA A 156 -51.03 14.21 19.79
N LYS A 157 -51.24 12.89 19.73
CA LYS A 157 -51.90 12.20 18.60
C LYS A 157 -52.70 11.00 19.10
N ALA A 158 -53.96 11.23 19.45
CA ALA A 158 -55.02 10.22 19.43
C ALA A 158 -56.02 10.57 18.30
N PRO A 159 -56.65 9.60 17.63
CA PRO A 159 -57.53 9.88 16.50
C PRO A 159 -58.98 10.06 16.94
N GLU A 160 -59.63 11.15 16.53
CA GLU A 160 -61.09 11.30 16.60
C GLU A 160 -61.71 11.38 15.19
N LYS A 161 -62.66 10.46 15.00
CA LYS A 161 -63.86 10.43 14.15
C LYS A 161 -63.98 11.40 12.95
N THR A 162 -64.10 10.80 11.78
CA THR A 162 -64.71 11.35 10.55
C THR A 162 -66.22 11.55 10.70
N PRO A 163 -66.79 12.69 10.26
CA PRO A 163 -68.20 12.78 9.89
C PRO A 163 -68.42 12.48 8.40
N GLU A 164 -69.53 11.80 8.12
CA GLU A 164 -70.08 11.57 6.77
C GLU A 164 -70.36 12.89 6.05
N VAL A 165 -69.96 12.96 4.78
CA VAL A 165 -70.40 14.03 3.86
C VAL A 165 -71.12 13.39 2.68
N VAL A 166 -72.36 13.81 2.54
CA VAL A 166 -73.35 13.44 1.51
C VAL A 166 -72.90 13.94 0.13
N LEU A 167 -73.01 13.06 -0.87
CA LEU A 167 -72.82 13.33 -2.30
C LEU A 167 -73.92 14.24 -2.87
N PRO A 168 -73.58 15.27 -3.67
CA PRO A 168 -74.48 15.77 -4.71
C PRO A 168 -74.04 15.31 -6.11
N LYS A 169 -75.06 15.17 -6.96
CA LYS A 169 -75.06 14.64 -8.31
C LYS A 169 -74.14 15.37 -9.29
N ALA A 170 -73.71 14.63 -10.31
CA ALA A 170 -72.91 15.03 -11.44
C ALA A 170 -73.44 16.30 -12.15
N PRO A 171 -72.56 17.28 -12.45
CA PRO A 171 -72.83 18.28 -13.48
C PRO A 171 -72.16 17.88 -14.81
N GLN A 172 -72.87 18.27 -15.86
CA GLN A 172 -72.63 18.06 -17.28
C GLN A 172 -71.24 18.53 -17.74
N GLN A 173 -70.74 17.88 -18.78
CA GLN A 173 -69.50 18.23 -19.51
C GLN A 173 -69.56 19.66 -20.06
N ILE A 174 -69.02 20.60 -19.30
CA ILE A 174 -68.60 21.89 -19.83
C ILE A 174 -67.24 21.66 -20.49
N GLN A 175 -67.13 21.88 -21.80
CA GLN A 175 -65.84 21.99 -22.47
C GLN A 175 -65.11 23.21 -21.90
N VAL A 176 -64.28 22.98 -20.89
CA VAL A 176 -63.38 23.99 -20.34
C VAL A 176 -62.40 24.37 -21.44
N PRO A 177 -62.28 25.65 -21.83
CA PRO A 177 -61.29 26.08 -22.80
C PRO A 177 -59.91 25.63 -22.32
N GLN A 178 -59.20 24.84 -23.13
CA GLN A 178 -57.90 24.29 -22.76
C GLN A 178 -56.98 25.44 -22.36
N LYS A 179 -56.76 25.59 -21.05
CA LYS A 179 -55.84 26.57 -20.48
C LYS A 179 -54.50 26.38 -21.17
N LYS A 180 -54.03 27.39 -21.90
CA LYS A 180 -52.73 27.36 -22.57
C LYS A 180 -51.66 27.14 -21.49
N LEU A 181 -51.08 25.94 -21.48
CA LEU A 181 -50.07 25.57 -20.50
C LEU A 181 -48.88 26.52 -20.62
N THR A 182 -48.34 26.94 -19.49
CA THR A 182 -47.05 27.61 -19.44
C THR A 182 -45.96 26.64 -19.94
N ILE A 183 -44.86 27.18 -20.46
CA ILE A 183 -43.71 26.36 -20.91
C ILE A 183 -43.24 25.38 -19.82
N ALA A 184 -43.26 25.79 -18.55
CA ALA A 184 -42.85 24.94 -17.44
C ALA A 184 -43.85 23.80 -17.17
N GLU A 185 -45.15 24.05 -17.31
CA GLU A 185 -46.20 23.01 -17.21
C GLU A 185 -46.12 22.04 -18.40
N GLN A 186 -45.85 22.54 -19.60
CA GLN A 186 -45.72 21.72 -20.80
C GLN A 186 -44.50 20.78 -20.73
N LEU A 187 -43.35 21.28 -20.26
CA LEU A 187 -42.16 20.43 -20.02
C LEU A 187 -42.37 19.41 -18.89
N ALA A 188 -43.15 19.76 -17.86
CA ALA A 188 -43.48 18.82 -16.79
C ALA A 188 -44.42 17.71 -17.28
N GLN A 189 -45.39 18.05 -18.13
CA GLN A 189 -46.26 17.08 -18.78
C GLN A 189 -45.47 16.13 -19.69
N ASP A 190 -44.58 16.68 -20.54
CA ASP A 190 -43.71 15.88 -21.41
C ASP A 190 -42.80 14.92 -20.61
N TRP A 191 -42.30 15.35 -19.45
CA TRP A 191 -41.54 14.49 -18.55
C TRP A 191 -42.35 13.29 -18.07
N GLU A 192 -43.54 13.51 -17.52
CA GLU A 192 -44.40 12.44 -17.00
C GLU A 192 -44.85 11.49 -18.11
N GLU A 193 -45.21 12.02 -19.28
CA GLU A 193 -45.62 11.22 -20.43
C GLU A 193 -44.49 10.31 -20.93
N LEU A 194 -43.28 10.84 -21.10
CA LEU A 194 -42.13 10.05 -21.54
C LEU A 194 -41.66 9.08 -20.46
N LEU A 195 -41.68 9.48 -19.19
CA LEU A 195 -41.31 8.63 -18.06
C LEU A 195 -42.26 7.42 -17.91
N ALA A 196 -43.54 7.60 -18.23
CA ALA A 196 -44.53 6.51 -18.24
C ALA A 196 -44.26 5.47 -19.35
N LYS A 197 -43.63 5.88 -20.46
CA LYS A 197 -43.24 4.98 -21.57
C LYS A 197 -41.94 4.22 -21.29
N GLU A 198 -41.17 4.61 -20.28
CA GLU A 198 -39.91 3.96 -19.93
C GLU A 198 -40.09 2.64 -19.16
N LYS A 199 -39.13 1.72 -19.35
CA LYS A 199 -39.07 0.43 -18.63
C LYS A 199 -38.97 0.66 -17.11
N PRO A 200 -39.53 -0.23 -16.25
CA PRO A 200 -39.54 -0.03 -14.79
C PRO A 200 -38.16 0.23 -14.17
N ALA A 201 -37.12 -0.50 -14.61
CA ALA A 201 -35.75 -0.31 -14.14
C ALA A 201 -35.20 1.08 -14.47
N VAL A 202 -35.44 1.56 -15.69
CA VAL A 202 -35.05 2.89 -16.17
C VAL A 202 -35.84 3.97 -15.42
N ARG A 203 -37.15 3.79 -15.24
CA ARG A 203 -38.02 4.73 -14.53
C ARG A 203 -37.56 4.98 -13.10
N GLY A 204 -37.16 3.93 -12.37
CA GLY A 204 -36.62 4.06 -11.01
C GLY A 204 -35.37 4.95 -10.96
N THR A 205 -34.44 4.72 -11.89
CA THR A 205 -33.23 5.53 -12.04
C THR A 205 -33.54 6.99 -12.40
N LEU A 206 -34.50 7.21 -13.30
CA LEU A 206 -34.94 8.54 -13.74
C LEU A 206 -35.59 9.35 -12.62
N LYS A 207 -36.45 8.75 -11.79
CA LYS A 207 -37.02 9.41 -10.60
C LYS A 207 -35.97 9.74 -9.55
N GLU A 208 -34.95 8.89 -9.41
CA GLU A 208 -33.83 9.19 -8.52
C GLU A 208 -33.02 10.40 -9.00
N ILE A 209 -32.79 10.51 -10.31
CA ILE A 209 -32.14 11.67 -10.94
C ILE A 209 -32.97 12.94 -10.66
N GLU A 210 -34.28 12.91 -10.91
CA GLU A 210 -35.19 14.02 -10.62
C GLU A 210 -35.11 14.46 -9.15
N LYS A 211 -35.20 13.51 -8.21
CA LYS A 211 -35.08 13.80 -6.77
C LYS A 211 -33.75 14.48 -6.43
N HIS A 212 -32.65 14.07 -7.06
CA HIS A 212 -31.35 14.71 -6.85
C HIS A 212 -31.27 16.12 -7.43
N ILE A 213 -31.88 16.35 -8.61
CA ILE A 213 -32.03 17.67 -9.23
C ILE A 213 -32.76 18.64 -8.29
N GLN A 214 -33.81 18.15 -7.64
CA GLN A 214 -34.65 18.94 -6.74
C GLN A 214 -33.90 19.27 -5.43
N ILE A 215 -33.23 18.29 -4.79
CA ILE A 215 -32.63 18.46 -3.45
C ILE A 215 -31.38 19.34 -3.43
N LYS A 216 -30.40 19.11 -4.32
CA LYS A 216 -29.04 19.62 -4.07
C LYS A 216 -28.78 21.06 -4.53
N ASN A 217 -29.70 21.70 -5.25
CA ASN A 217 -29.57 23.05 -5.83
C ASN A 217 -28.24 23.37 -6.54
N ASN A 218 -27.42 22.36 -6.81
CA ASN A 218 -26.07 22.51 -7.29
C ASN A 218 -25.79 21.38 -8.27
N TRP A 219 -26.04 21.70 -9.54
CA TRP A 219 -25.90 20.77 -10.65
C TRP A 219 -24.49 20.22 -10.83
N ARG A 220 -23.46 20.98 -10.42
CA ARG A 220 -22.09 20.47 -10.40
C ARG A 220 -21.99 19.17 -9.59
N TYR A 221 -22.76 18.99 -8.52
CA TYR A 221 -22.74 17.75 -7.73
C TYR A 221 -23.54 16.61 -8.32
N MET A 222 -24.58 16.91 -9.09
CA MET A 222 -25.37 15.89 -9.77
C MET A 222 -24.49 15.15 -10.78
N PHE A 223 -23.73 15.92 -11.57
CA PHE A 223 -22.81 15.39 -12.57
C PHE A 223 -21.52 14.83 -11.97
N ARG A 224 -21.14 15.25 -10.75
CA ARG A 224 -19.98 14.69 -10.03
C ARG A 224 -20.24 13.37 -9.30
N GLY A 225 -21.50 13.00 -9.08
CA GLY A 225 -21.87 11.81 -8.29
C GLY A 225 -22.75 10.82 -9.03
N LYS A 226 -23.97 11.23 -9.39
CA LYS A 226 -24.98 10.39 -10.06
C LYS A 226 -25.16 10.69 -11.55
N GLY A 227 -24.32 11.56 -12.12
CA GLY A 227 -24.29 11.86 -13.56
C GLY A 227 -24.05 10.62 -14.43
N LYS A 228 -23.37 9.61 -13.85
CA LYS A 228 -23.31 8.24 -14.38
C LYS A 228 -24.69 7.73 -14.81
N ASN A 229 -25.72 7.91 -13.99
CA ASN A 229 -27.05 7.37 -14.27
C ASN A 229 -27.73 8.08 -15.47
N ILE A 230 -27.50 9.39 -15.66
CA ILE A 230 -28.09 10.17 -16.77
C ILE A 230 -27.55 9.67 -18.10
N LEU A 231 -26.22 9.58 -18.20
CA LEU A 231 -25.54 9.24 -19.45
C LEU A 231 -25.46 7.73 -19.70
N THR A 232 -25.77 6.90 -18.70
CA THR A 232 -25.98 5.46 -18.90
C THR A 232 -27.40 5.09 -19.32
N THR A 233 -28.40 5.86 -18.90
CA THR A 233 -29.79 5.57 -19.22
C THR A 233 -30.15 5.98 -20.65
N ARG A 234 -29.58 7.10 -21.14
CA ARG A 234 -29.86 7.70 -22.46
C ARG A 234 -31.36 7.83 -22.78
N SER A 235 -32.22 8.04 -21.78
CA SER A 235 -33.68 8.16 -21.97
C SER A 235 -34.07 9.51 -22.56
N LYS A 236 -35.07 9.51 -23.45
CA LYS A 236 -35.66 10.71 -24.06
C LYS A 236 -36.36 11.58 -23.02
N ALA A 237 -36.88 10.97 -21.94
CA ALA A 237 -37.51 11.68 -20.82
C ALA A 237 -36.54 12.64 -20.11
N LEU A 238 -35.23 12.41 -20.16
CA LEU A 238 -34.26 13.32 -19.55
C LEU A 238 -34.25 14.72 -20.19
N ILE A 239 -34.64 14.84 -21.46
CA ILE A 239 -34.61 16.11 -22.20
C ILE A 239 -35.55 17.14 -21.56
N PRO A 240 -36.88 16.90 -21.41
CA PRO A 240 -37.78 17.87 -20.80
C PRO A 240 -37.45 18.14 -19.32
N LEU A 241 -37.00 17.14 -18.56
CA LEU A 241 -36.54 17.35 -17.18
C LEU A 241 -35.34 18.30 -17.10
N MET A 242 -34.36 18.13 -17.98
CA MET A 242 -33.20 19.02 -18.08
C MET A 242 -33.60 20.43 -18.51
N LEU A 243 -34.41 20.56 -19.56
CA LEU A 243 -34.89 21.86 -20.04
C LEU A 243 -35.71 22.61 -18.98
N SER A 244 -36.65 21.93 -18.32
CA SER A 244 -37.47 22.51 -17.24
C SER A 244 -36.59 23.07 -16.13
N THR A 245 -35.54 22.33 -15.80
CA THR A 245 -34.64 22.75 -14.75
C THR A 245 -33.68 23.87 -15.21
N MET A 246 -33.18 23.83 -16.46
CA MET A 246 -32.40 24.93 -17.07
C MET A 246 -33.19 26.23 -16.99
N SER A 247 -34.47 26.20 -17.39
CA SER A 247 -35.37 27.35 -17.37
C SER A 247 -35.66 27.87 -15.97
N LYS A 248 -35.85 26.98 -14.98
CA LYS A 248 -36.15 27.37 -13.59
C LYS A 248 -34.96 27.95 -12.83
N LYS A 249 -33.75 27.42 -13.07
CA LYS A 249 -32.61 27.61 -12.14
C LYS A 249 -31.38 28.28 -12.76
N PHE A 250 -31.21 28.31 -14.08
CA PHE A 250 -29.89 28.55 -14.68
C PHE A 250 -29.80 29.68 -15.71
N SER A 251 -30.84 30.49 -15.90
CA SER A 251 -30.79 31.63 -16.82
C SER A 251 -29.59 32.57 -16.59
N ARG A 252 -28.98 32.54 -15.40
CA ARG A 252 -27.82 33.37 -14.99
C ARG A 252 -26.48 32.62 -14.81
N ASP A 253 -26.41 31.28 -14.90
CA ASP A 253 -25.14 30.53 -14.73
C ASP A 253 -24.69 29.87 -16.03
N TYR A 254 -23.87 30.59 -16.79
CA TYR A 254 -23.31 30.18 -18.08
C TYR A 254 -22.62 28.81 -18.03
N TYR A 255 -21.87 28.49 -16.97
CA TYR A 255 -21.11 27.24 -16.90
C TYR A 255 -22.02 26.02 -16.72
N SER A 256 -23.07 26.17 -15.92
CA SER A 256 -24.08 25.11 -15.75
C SER A 256 -24.90 24.90 -17.01
N LEU A 257 -25.24 25.98 -17.73
CA LEU A 257 -25.92 25.89 -19.03
C LEU A 257 -25.06 25.21 -20.09
N GLN A 258 -23.79 25.59 -20.21
CA GLN A 258 -22.83 24.95 -21.13
C GLN A 258 -22.76 23.44 -20.87
N TYR A 259 -22.63 23.03 -19.60
CA TYR A 259 -22.53 21.62 -19.28
C TYR A 259 -23.82 20.84 -19.60
N ALA A 260 -24.99 21.43 -19.33
CA ALA A 260 -26.27 20.85 -19.73
C ALA A 260 -26.42 20.76 -21.26
N ALA A 261 -25.93 21.76 -22.00
CA ALA A 261 -25.88 21.77 -23.47
C ALA A 261 -25.09 20.58 -24.03
N LYS A 262 -23.92 20.29 -23.44
CA LYS A 262 -23.09 19.14 -23.81
C LYS A 262 -23.83 17.83 -23.62
N ILE A 263 -24.53 17.67 -22.50
CA ILE A 263 -25.32 16.46 -22.23
C ILE A 263 -26.49 16.33 -23.20
N LEU A 264 -27.20 17.41 -23.48
CA LEU A 264 -28.28 17.39 -24.47
C LEU A 264 -27.74 17.05 -25.86
N THR A 265 -26.55 17.54 -26.21
CA THR A 265 -25.86 17.16 -27.45
C THR A 265 -25.51 15.67 -27.47
N ILE A 266 -25.03 15.11 -26.35
CA ILE A 266 -24.76 13.66 -26.22
C ILE A 266 -26.05 12.84 -26.32
N LEU A 267 -27.18 13.36 -25.82
CA LEU A 267 -28.46 12.65 -25.85
C LEU A 267 -29.16 12.71 -27.21
N THR A 268 -28.95 13.78 -27.98
CA THR A 268 -29.76 14.07 -29.18
C THR A 268 -28.95 14.15 -30.47
N GLY A 269 -27.62 14.19 -30.40
CA GLY A 269 -26.73 14.43 -31.54
C GLY A 269 -26.77 15.87 -32.08
N LYS A 270 -27.74 16.69 -31.67
CA LYS A 270 -27.84 18.09 -32.06
C LYS A 270 -26.80 18.92 -31.32
N GLU A 271 -25.96 19.63 -32.07
CA GLU A 271 -25.00 20.56 -31.46
C GLU A 271 -25.73 21.72 -30.78
N ILE A 272 -25.54 21.87 -29.46
CA ILE A 272 -26.11 22.95 -28.66
C ILE A 272 -24.97 23.75 -28.05
N LYS A 273 -24.85 25.02 -28.49
CA LYS A 273 -23.85 25.97 -27.99
C LYS A 273 -24.54 27.16 -27.35
N PHE A 274 -24.08 27.55 -26.17
CA PHE A 274 -24.45 28.82 -25.55
C PHE A 274 -23.35 29.86 -25.76
N THR A 275 -23.70 31.14 -25.84
CA THR A 275 -22.77 32.26 -25.77
C THR A 275 -22.92 32.97 -24.42
N ARG A 276 -21.81 33.52 -23.89
CA ARG A 276 -21.77 34.08 -22.52
C ARG A 276 -22.81 35.18 -22.27
N TYR A 277 -23.26 35.88 -23.31
CA TYR A 277 -24.10 37.05 -23.22
C TYR A 277 -25.56 36.83 -23.65
N LYS A 278 -25.93 35.67 -24.21
CA LYS A 278 -27.29 35.41 -24.74
C LYS A 278 -27.97 34.16 -24.16
N THR A 279 -27.60 33.78 -22.93
CA THR A 279 -28.05 32.54 -22.29
C THR A 279 -29.56 32.35 -22.21
N ALA A 280 -30.33 33.42 -21.93
CA ALA A 280 -31.79 33.34 -21.83
C ALA A 280 -32.46 33.12 -23.19
N GLN A 281 -32.10 33.91 -24.20
CA GLN A 281 -32.64 33.79 -25.56
C GLN A 281 -32.28 32.44 -26.21
N GLU A 282 -31.06 31.95 -25.99
CA GLU A 282 -30.63 30.65 -26.48
C GLU A 282 -31.38 29.51 -25.79
N LEU A 283 -31.68 29.65 -24.50
CA LEU A 283 -32.50 28.68 -23.77
C LEU A 283 -33.95 28.66 -24.26
N GLU A 284 -34.54 29.83 -24.53
CA GLU A 284 -35.88 29.93 -25.14
C GLU A 284 -35.92 29.27 -26.51
N LYS A 285 -34.92 29.51 -27.36
CA LYS A 285 -34.79 28.82 -28.67
C LYS A 285 -34.68 27.31 -28.52
N LEU A 286 -33.94 26.85 -27.51
CA LEU A 286 -33.77 25.42 -27.25
C LEU A 286 -35.07 24.77 -26.76
N VAL A 287 -35.82 25.45 -25.90
CA VAL A 287 -37.14 24.97 -25.44
C VAL A 287 -38.15 25.00 -26.58
N ALA A 288 -38.18 26.04 -27.40
CA ALA A 288 -39.02 26.12 -28.59
C ALA A 288 -38.71 25.00 -29.58
N TRP A 289 -37.43 24.67 -29.78
CA TRP A 289 -37.01 23.53 -30.58
C TRP A 289 -37.56 22.21 -30.02
N TRP A 290 -37.45 21.96 -28.72
CA TRP A 290 -38.02 20.77 -28.11
C TRP A 290 -39.53 20.69 -28.34
N ILE A 291 -40.28 21.75 -28.03
CA ILE A 291 -41.74 21.77 -28.18
C ILE A 291 -42.14 21.49 -29.64
N LYS A 292 -41.42 22.06 -30.60
CA LYS A 292 -41.71 21.89 -32.04
C LYS A 292 -41.37 20.49 -32.55
N ASP A 293 -40.24 19.93 -32.15
CA ASP A 293 -39.64 18.77 -32.79
C ASP A 293 -39.58 17.52 -31.87
N LYS A 294 -40.19 17.53 -30.67
CA LYS A 294 -40.07 16.44 -29.68
C LYS A 294 -40.35 15.06 -30.27
N ASP A 295 -41.31 14.92 -31.17
CA ASP A 295 -41.66 13.62 -31.76
C ASP A 295 -40.65 13.16 -32.84
N LYS A 296 -39.97 14.10 -33.48
CA LYS A 296 -38.92 13.84 -34.49
C LYS A 296 -37.55 13.55 -33.87
N ILE A 297 -37.33 13.98 -32.62
CA ILE A 297 -36.07 13.77 -31.92
C ILE A 297 -35.93 12.30 -31.55
N THR A 298 -34.98 11.62 -32.17
CA THR A 298 -34.54 10.27 -31.79
C THR A 298 -33.29 10.35 -30.91
N ILE A 299 -33.26 9.48 -29.90
CA ILE A 299 -32.10 9.26 -29.01
C ILE A 299 -31.31 8.00 -29.40
N ASP A 300 -31.82 7.25 -30.38
CA ASP A 300 -31.18 6.03 -30.88
C ASP A 300 -30.01 6.39 -31.78
N TYR A 301 -28.81 6.14 -31.27
CA TYR A 301 -27.56 6.41 -31.97
C TYR A 301 -27.46 5.69 -33.32
N LYS A 302 -28.09 4.52 -33.50
CA LYS A 302 -28.07 3.80 -34.78
C LYS A 302 -28.72 4.62 -35.89
N SER A 303 -29.86 5.23 -35.56
CA SER A 303 -30.68 6.04 -36.46
C SER A 303 -30.09 7.41 -36.78
N TRP A 304 -29.01 7.83 -36.11
CA TRP A 304 -28.39 9.12 -36.34
C TRP A 304 -27.57 9.17 -37.63
N ASP A 305 -27.62 10.32 -38.30
CA ASP A 305 -26.69 10.66 -39.37
C ASP A 305 -25.26 10.83 -38.84
N ARG A 306 -24.29 10.93 -39.76
CA ARG A 306 -22.88 11.05 -39.40
C ARG A 306 -22.60 12.29 -38.54
N GLN A 307 -23.20 13.43 -38.87
CA GLN A 307 -22.98 14.70 -38.16
C GLN A 307 -23.46 14.62 -36.71
N ALA A 308 -24.64 14.06 -36.47
CA ALA A 308 -25.19 13.86 -35.14
C ALA A 308 -24.33 12.89 -34.30
N LYS A 309 -23.82 11.82 -34.93
CA LYS A 309 -22.90 10.89 -34.28
C LYS A 309 -21.57 11.56 -33.92
N ASP A 310 -21.00 12.36 -34.83
CA ASP A 310 -19.75 13.09 -34.62
C ASP A 310 -19.89 14.13 -33.51
N ASN A 311 -20.98 14.89 -33.48
CA ASN A 311 -21.31 15.82 -32.40
C ASN A 311 -21.37 15.12 -31.05
N CYS A 312 -22.03 13.97 -30.99
CA CYS A 312 -22.12 13.17 -29.78
C CYS A 312 -20.72 12.73 -29.31
N ILE A 313 -19.91 12.13 -30.19
CA ILE A 313 -18.57 11.67 -29.84
C ILE A 313 -17.67 12.83 -29.41
N GLN A 314 -17.70 13.96 -30.12
CA GLN A 314 -16.93 15.13 -29.73
C GLN A 314 -17.30 15.62 -28.34
N GLN A 315 -18.58 15.62 -27.98
CA GLN A 315 -19.02 16.02 -26.65
C GLN A 315 -18.73 14.97 -25.57
N ILE A 316 -18.79 13.67 -25.89
CA ILE A 316 -18.33 12.60 -24.99
C ILE A 316 -16.84 12.80 -24.67
N LEU A 317 -16.02 13.01 -25.71
CA LEU A 317 -14.59 13.28 -25.56
C LEU A 317 -14.33 14.58 -24.83
N GLU A 318 -15.09 15.64 -25.12
CA GLU A 318 -14.93 16.91 -24.43
C GLU A 318 -15.32 16.80 -22.96
N VAL A 319 -16.40 16.14 -22.60
CA VAL A 319 -16.83 15.97 -21.20
C VAL A 319 -15.86 15.08 -20.42
N THR A 320 -15.33 14.03 -21.05
CA THR A 320 -14.30 13.17 -20.43
C THR A 320 -12.96 13.91 -20.29
N THR A 321 -12.65 14.89 -21.14
CA THR A 321 -11.37 15.62 -21.13
C THR A 321 -11.38 16.98 -20.43
N THR A 322 -12.48 17.75 -20.44
CA THR A 322 -12.54 19.12 -19.85
C THR A 322 -12.41 19.12 -18.33
N ASN A 323 -12.62 18.00 -17.66
CA ASN A 323 -12.31 17.88 -16.23
C ASN A 323 -10.80 17.77 -15.94
N ASN A 324 -9.99 17.42 -16.94
CA ASN A 324 -8.53 17.57 -16.86
C ASN A 324 -8.09 19.04 -16.99
N SER A 325 -8.97 19.95 -17.41
CA SER A 325 -8.57 21.34 -17.66
C SER A 325 -8.17 22.11 -16.38
N TYR A 326 -8.71 21.73 -15.22
CA TYR A 326 -8.28 22.24 -13.91
C TYR A 326 -6.82 21.88 -13.59
N TYR A 327 -6.29 20.84 -14.24
CA TYR A 327 -4.88 20.50 -14.23
C TYR A 327 -4.16 21.01 -15.49
N SER A 328 -4.84 21.24 -16.61
CA SER A 328 -4.24 21.85 -17.81
C SER A 328 -3.68 23.26 -17.55
N SER A 329 -4.26 24.04 -16.62
CA SER A 329 -3.65 25.30 -16.17
C SER A 329 -2.34 25.07 -15.43
N PHE A 330 -2.22 23.98 -14.67
CA PHE A 330 -0.95 23.50 -14.07
C PHE A 330 0.03 22.97 -15.12
N TYR A 331 -0.46 22.50 -16.28
CA TYR A 331 0.36 21.95 -17.36
C TYR A 331 0.79 22.96 -18.43
N ARG A 332 0.16 24.15 -18.50
CA ARG A 332 0.52 25.20 -19.48
C ARG A 332 1.88 25.84 -19.21
N GLU A 333 2.41 25.80 -17.98
CA GLU A 333 3.66 26.50 -17.63
C GLU A 333 4.92 25.62 -17.55
N ASN A 334 4.85 24.29 -17.78
CA ASN A 334 6.03 23.40 -17.79
C ASN A 334 5.89 22.22 -18.77
N ALA A 335 5.55 22.54 -20.03
CA ALA A 335 4.61 21.77 -20.86
C ALA A 335 5.10 20.56 -21.69
N LYS A 336 6.31 19.99 -21.50
CA LYS A 336 6.73 18.86 -22.40
C LYS A 336 7.10 17.54 -21.73
N PHE A 337 7.55 17.53 -20.47
CA PHE A 337 8.02 16.27 -19.85
C PHE A 337 7.38 15.92 -18.49
N ARG A 338 6.93 16.91 -17.71
CA ARG A 338 6.06 16.64 -16.55
C ARG A 338 4.73 16.03 -16.99
N SER A 339 4.27 16.33 -18.20
CA SER A 339 3.08 15.74 -18.81
C SER A 339 3.18 14.23 -18.99
N LEU A 340 4.31 13.69 -19.47
CA LEU A 340 4.49 12.25 -19.71
C LEU A 340 4.47 11.43 -18.40
N LYS A 341 5.20 11.88 -17.37
CA LYS A 341 5.15 11.23 -16.05
C LYS A 341 3.76 11.35 -15.43
N SER A 342 3.11 12.51 -15.54
CA SER A 342 1.73 12.67 -15.06
C SER A 342 0.76 11.74 -15.78
N VAL A 343 0.93 11.52 -17.09
CA VAL A 343 0.13 10.54 -17.86
C VAL A 343 0.36 9.13 -17.32
N LEU A 344 1.60 8.73 -17.01
CA LEU A 344 1.89 7.43 -16.41
C LEU A 344 1.40 7.31 -14.96
N ASP A 345 1.54 8.35 -14.16
CA ASP A 345 1.00 8.39 -12.79
C ASP A 345 -0.53 8.27 -12.81
N MET A 346 -1.20 8.85 -13.82
CA MET A 346 -2.64 8.65 -14.07
C MET A 346 -2.97 7.22 -14.54
N LEU A 347 -2.05 6.57 -15.26
CA LEU A 347 -2.19 5.18 -15.66
C LEU A 347 -1.96 4.20 -14.50
N GLN A 348 -1.07 4.50 -13.56
CA GLN A 348 -0.78 3.61 -12.43
C GLN A 348 -1.73 3.80 -11.25
N LYS A 349 -2.05 5.04 -10.90
CA LYS A 349 -2.91 5.30 -9.76
C LYS A 349 -4.36 5.10 -10.17
N GLU A 350 -5.06 4.17 -9.53
CA GLU A 350 -6.52 4.26 -9.33
C GLU A 350 -6.85 5.44 -8.41
N THR A 351 -6.14 6.56 -8.53
CA THR A 351 -6.49 7.75 -7.76
C THR A 351 -7.94 8.06 -8.02
N SER A 352 -8.55 8.69 -7.03
CA SER A 352 -9.91 9.26 -6.97
C SER A 352 -10.35 10.10 -8.17
N TYR A 353 -9.55 10.13 -9.25
CA TYR A 353 -9.94 10.34 -10.63
C TYR A 353 -11.01 9.33 -11.05
N ARG A 354 -12.20 9.47 -10.46
CA ARG A 354 -13.42 8.98 -11.09
C ARG A 354 -13.49 9.79 -12.39
N PRO A 355 -13.31 9.20 -13.60
CA PRO A 355 -13.81 9.87 -14.78
C PRO A 355 -15.25 10.24 -14.41
N PHE A 356 -15.53 11.55 -14.37
CA PHE A 356 -16.76 12.07 -13.76
C PHE A 356 -18.03 11.54 -14.45
N VAL A 357 -17.86 10.81 -15.56
CA VAL A 357 -18.92 10.30 -16.38
C VAL A 357 -18.54 8.92 -16.92
N ASP A 358 -19.14 7.87 -16.37
CA ASP A 358 -19.36 6.63 -17.11
C ASP A 358 -20.46 6.94 -18.15
N VAL A 359 -20.05 7.36 -19.35
CA VAL A 359 -20.98 7.50 -20.48
C VAL A 359 -21.24 6.10 -21.00
N LYS A 360 -22.51 5.69 -21.12
CA LYS A 360 -22.82 4.45 -21.84
C LYS A 360 -22.59 4.68 -23.32
N CYS A 361 -21.46 4.18 -23.78
CA CYS A 361 -21.14 4.10 -25.18
C CYS A 361 -21.73 2.79 -25.71
N VAL A 362 -22.35 2.87 -26.88
CA VAL A 362 -22.93 1.70 -27.56
C VAL A 362 -21.91 1.14 -28.55
N PRO A 363 -21.92 -0.17 -28.88
CA PRO A 363 -20.94 -0.77 -29.79
C PRO A 363 -20.77 -0.03 -31.12
N GLU A 364 -21.85 0.58 -31.62
CA GLU A 364 -21.87 1.31 -32.89
C GLU A 364 -21.04 2.60 -32.86
N MET A 365 -20.66 3.09 -31.68
CA MET A 365 -19.75 4.23 -31.52
C MET A 365 -18.28 3.85 -31.76
N ILE A 366 -17.91 2.57 -31.69
CA ILE A 366 -16.51 2.12 -31.73
C ILE A 366 -15.77 2.62 -32.98
N PRO A 367 -16.28 2.45 -34.22
CA PRO A 367 -15.52 2.85 -35.41
C PRO A 367 -15.14 4.33 -35.39
N GLN A 368 -16.11 5.20 -35.07
CA GLN A 368 -15.86 6.64 -35.00
C GLN A 368 -14.99 7.03 -33.79
N LEU A 369 -15.10 6.34 -32.65
CA LEU A 369 -14.20 6.56 -31.52
C LEU A 369 -12.74 6.21 -31.87
N LEU A 370 -12.51 5.17 -32.68
CA LEU A 370 -11.19 4.79 -33.20
C LEU A 370 -10.62 5.83 -34.18
N GLU A 371 -11.47 6.54 -34.93
CA GLU A 371 -11.07 7.66 -35.79
C GLU A 371 -10.57 8.87 -34.99
N GLN A 372 -10.98 9.03 -33.73
CA GLN A 372 -10.64 10.19 -32.88
C GLN A 372 -9.34 10.04 -32.07
N THR A 373 -8.51 9.05 -32.41
CA THR A 373 -7.33 8.64 -31.62
C THR A 373 -6.12 9.56 -31.79
N SER A 374 -6.10 10.39 -32.83
CA SER A 374 -4.99 11.31 -33.19
C SER A 374 -4.99 12.66 -32.44
N GLY A 375 -6.04 12.98 -31.68
CA GLY A 375 -6.17 14.26 -30.98
C GLY A 375 -5.58 14.30 -29.58
N GLN A 376 -5.49 15.49 -28.99
CA GLN A 376 -5.12 15.69 -27.57
C GLN A 376 -6.10 15.04 -26.57
N ARG A 377 -7.17 14.39 -27.03
CA ARG A 377 -8.26 13.85 -26.19
C ARG A 377 -8.20 12.33 -26.02
N TRP A 378 -7.16 11.68 -26.53
CA TRP A 378 -7.03 10.23 -26.57
C TRP A 378 -7.13 9.54 -25.20
N TRP A 379 -6.79 10.20 -24.09
CA TRP A 379 -6.93 9.60 -22.75
C TRP A 379 -8.40 9.35 -22.37
N GLY A 380 -9.34 10.16 -22.87
CA GLY A 380 -10.76 9.93 -22.68
C GLY A 380 -11.19 8.60 -23.30
N LEU A 381 -10.61 8.26 -24.45
CA LEU A 381 -10.85 7.00 -25.16
C LEU A 381 -10.38 5.79 -24.36
N VAL A 382 -9.25 5.87 -23.64
CA VAL A 382 -8.78 4.76 -22.78
C VAL A 382 -9.85 4.36 -21.76
N HIS A 383 -10.48 5.35 -21.11
CA HIS A 383 -11.55 5.09 -20.15
C HIS A 383 -12.83 4.58 -20.80
N ILE A 384 -13.21 5.14 -21.95
CA ILE A 384 -14.38 4.70 -22.71
C ILE A 384 -14.20 3.24 -23.13
N PHE A 385 -13.11 2.90 -23.81
CA PHE A 385 -12.84 1.54 -24.26
C PHE A 385 -12.68 0.55 -23.11
N ARG A 386 -12.06 0.95 -21.99
CA ARG A 386 -11.99 0.12 -20.78
C ARG A 386 -13.38 -0.26 -20.28
N ASN A 387 -14.28 0.71 -20.19
CA ASN A 387 -15.65 0.50 -19.73
C ASN A 387 -16.46 -0.34 -20.73
N MET A 388 -16.35 -0.05 -22.03
CA MET A 388 -17.03 -0.84 -23.06
C MET A 388 -16.57 -2.29 -23.07
N TYR A 389 -15.26 -2.55 -22.91
CA TYR A 389 -14.74 -3.92 -22.77
C TYR A 389 -15.30 -4.62 -21.54
N LYS A 390 -15.28 -3.95 -20.39
CA LYS A 390 -15.82 -4.50 -19.13
C LYS A 390 -17.33 -4.80 -19.21
N GLU A 391 -18.07 -4.04 -20.01
CA GLU A 391 -19.52 -4.19 -20.21
C GLU A 391 -19.89 -5.18 -21.31
N GLY A 392 -18.92 -5.79 -22.00
CA GLY A 392 -19.20 -6.72 -23.11
C GLY A 392 -19.62 -6.02 -24.42
N HIS A 393 -19.33 -4.72 -24.54
CA HIS A 393 -19.70 -3.89 -25.70
C HIS A 393 -18.54 -3.73 -26.69
N PHE A 394 -17.33 -4.15 -26.32
CA PHE A 394 -16.13 -4.05 -27.16
C PHE A 394 -15.23 -5.29 -27.03
N ASP A 395 -15.81 -6.47 -27.24
CA ASP A 395 -15.15 -7.76 -26.97
C ASP A 395 -13.96 -8.07 -27.90
N ASN A 396 -13.91 -7.43 -29.08
CA ASN A 396 -12.84 -7.61 -30.07
C ASN A 396 -11.70 -6.59 -29.96
N ILE A 397 -11.61 -5.85 -28.85
CA ILE A 397 -10.55 -4.85 -28.66
C ILE A 397 -9.13 -5.47 -28.77
N ASP A 398 -8.98 -6.73 -28.39
CA ASP A 398 -7.75 -7.52 -28.50
C ASP A 398 -7.30 -7.62 -29.98
N LYS A 399 -8.25 -7.88 -30.89
CA LYS A 399 -7.98 -7.97 -32.35
C LYS A 399 -7.51 -6.65 -32.93
N ILE A 400 -7.95 -5.52 -32.36
CA ILE A 400 -7.49 -4.19 -32.78
C ILE A 400 -6.06 -3.95 -32.36
N VAL A 401 -5.66 -4.43 -31.18
CA VAL A 401 -4.26 -4.34 -30.74
C VAL A 401 -3.34 -5.06 -31.74
N ASP A 402 -3.76 -6.22 -32.24
CA ASP A 402 -2.97 -7.05 -33.15
C ASP A 402 -3.04 -6.62 -34.63
N SER A 403 -4.07 -5.87 -35.02
CA SER A 403 -4.26 -5.47 -36.42
C SER A 403 -3.41 -4.26 -36.83
N ASP A 404 -2.60 -4.44 -37.87
CA ASP A 404 -1.85 -3.37 -38.54
C ASP A 404 -2.74 -2.45 -39.40
N GLU A 405 -4.03 -2.78 -39.59
CA GLU A 405 -4.99 -1.93 -40.31
C GLU A 405 -5.38 -0.67 -39.51
N HIS A 406 -5.16 -0.70 -38.18
CA HIS A 406 -5.45 0.42 -37.30
C HIS A 406 -4.20 1.25 -37.01
N ALA A 407 -4.39 2.58 -36.89
CA ALA A 407 -3.32 3.49 -36.54
C ALA A 407 -2.67 3.10 -35.20
N ALA A 408 -1.34 3.25 -35.08
CA ALA A 408 -0.56 2.88 -33.89
C ALA A 408 -1.14 3.45 -32.59
N MET A 409 -1.60 4.71 -32.60
CA MET A 409 -2.22 5.34 -31.44
C MET A 409 -3.55 4.67 -31.03
N ALA A 410 -4.37 4.23 -32.00
CA ALA A 410 -5.60 3.49 -31.71
C ALA A 410 -5.30 2.14 -31.03
N ARG A 411 -4.33 1.41 -31.57
CA ARG A 411 -3.83 0.14 -31.02
C ARG A 411 -3.33 0.34 -29.59
N PHE A 412 -2.53 1.38 -29.36
CA PHE A 412 -2.00 1.70 -28.05
C PHE A 412 -3.08 2.09 -27.02
N ILE A 413 -4.08 2.87 -27.40
CA ILE A 413 -5.23 3.18 -26.53
C ILE A 413 -5.96 1.90 -26.13
N CYS A 414 -6.11 0.95 -27.06
CA CYS A 414 -6.70 -0.36 -26.79
C CYS A 414 -5.86 -1.18 -25.81
N VAL A 415 -4.53 -1.18 -25.96
CA VAL A 415 -3.60 -1.79 -24.99
C VAL A 415 -3.80 -1.20 -23.59
N LEU A 416 -3.84 0.13 -23.46
CA LEU A 416 -4.03 0.79 -22.16
C LEU A 416 -5.40 0.48 -21.54
N ALA A 417 -6.45 0.40 -22.36
CA ALA A 417 -7.80 0.06 -21.92
C ALA A 417 -7.88 -1.37 -21.37
N LEU A 418 -7.25 -2.32 -22.07
CA LEU A 418 -7.14 -3.71 -21.64
C LEU A 418 -6.26 -3.87 -20.40
N TRP A 419 -5.14 -3.15 -20.34
CA TRP A 419 -4.24 -3.16 -19.19
C TRP A 419 -4.95 -2.69 -17.90
N LYS A 420 -5.78 -1.64 -18.00
CA LYS A 420 -6.64 -1.18 -16.90
C LYS A 420 -7.75 -2.18 -16.49
N ASN A 421 -7.98 -3.22 -17.28
CA ASN A 421 -8.85 -4.36 -16.95
C ASN A 421 -8.05 -5.61 -16.54
N GLY A 422 -6.77 -5.47 -16.22
CA GLY A 422 -5.93 -6.54 -15.67
C GLY A 422 -5.30 -7.46 -16.72
N LYS A 423 -5.42 -7.15 -18.01
CA LYS A 423 -4.67 -7.85 -19.07
C LYS A 423 -3.21 -7.40 -19.05
N THR A 424 -2.30 -8.32 -19.29
CA THR A 424 -0.88 -8.04 -19.48
C THR A 424 -0.53 -8.12 -20.97
N PHE A 425 0.57 -7.46 -21.35
CA PHE A 425 1.01 -7.38 -22.74
C PHE A 425 2.51 -7.61 -22.81
N SER A 426 2.96 -8.27 -23.88
CA SER A 426 4.38 -8.45 -24.13
C SER A 426 5.03 -7.13 -24.52
N ALA A 427 6.26 -6.90 -24.05
CA ALA A 427 7.03 -5.74 -24.41
C ALA A 427 7.29 -5.68 -25.92
N SER A 428 7.46 -6.84 -26.58
CA SER A 428 7.68 -6.94 -28.02
C SER A 428 6.50 -6.40 -28.84
N GLN A 429 5.26 -6.76 -28.49
CA GLN A 429 4.06 -6.26 -29.15
C GLN A 429 3.90 -4.75 -28.97
N LEU A 430 4.06 -4.25 -27.74
CA LEU A 430 4.03 -2.81 -27.44
C LEU A 430 5.13 -2.05 -28.19
N PHE A 431 6.32 -2.63 -28.30
CA PHE A 431 7.43 -2.01 -29.00
C PHE A 431 7.19 -1.97 -30.51
N ALA A 432 6.58 -3.02 -31.09
CA ALA A 432 6.17 -3.02 -32.50
C ALA A 432 5.16 -1.91 -32.80
N ILE A 433 4.15 -1.73 -31.95
CA ILE A 433 3.19 -0.61 -32.06
C ILE A 433 3.93 0.73 -31.98
N ALA A 434 4.84 0.89 -31.02
CA ALA A 434 5.63 2.11 -30.87
C ALA A 434 6.50 2.41 -32.10
N GLN A 435 7.02 1.41 -32.81
CA GLN A 435 7.83 1.62 -34.00
C GLN A 435 7.03 2.18 -35.19
N GLN A 436 5.74 1.84 -35.29
CA GLN A 436 4.87 2.32 -36.36
C GLN A 436 4.36 3.76 -36.14
N GLU A 437 4.47 4.27 -34.91
CA GLU A 437 4.03 5.63 -34.56
C GLU A 437 5.03 6.68 -35.07
N LYS A 438 4.55 7.55 -35.96
CA LYS A 438 5.35 8.63 -36.58
C LYS A 438 5.48 9.86 -35.66
N ASN A 439 4.52 10.09 -34.78
CA ASN A 439 4.58 11.20 -33.84
C ASN A 439 5.53 10.87 -32.68
N ALA A 440 6.69 11.52 -32.62
CA ALA A 440 7.72 11.27 -31.61
C ALA A 440 7.22 11.39 -30.16
N MET A 441 6.21 12.24 -29.88
CA MET A 441 5.64 12.37 -28.53
C MET A 441 4.80 11.15 -28.17
N ASN A 442 3.98 10.66 -29.10
CA ASN A 442 3.19 9.44 -28.91
C ASN A 442 4.10 8.22 -28.80
N GLN A 443 5.11 8.12 -29.68
CA GLN A 443 6.10 7.05 -29.62
C GLN A 443 6.86 7.05 -28.28
N ALA A 444 7.28 8.22 -27.79
CA ALA A 444 7.91 8.35 -26.47
C ALA A 444 6.99 7.85 -25.35
N LEU A 445 5.71 8.21 -25.37
CA LEU A 445 4.73 7.72 -24.40
C LEU A 445 4.59 6.19 -24.44
N MET A 446 4.50 5.61 -25.65
CA MET A 446 4.40 4.16 -25.83
C MET A 446 5.63 3.44 -25.27
N ILE A 447 6.83 3.96 -25.55
CA ILE A 447 8.08 3.41 -25.02
C ILE A 447 8.10 3.43 -23.49
N MET A 448 7.62 4.50 -22.85
CA MET A 448 7.62 4.57 -21.39
C MET A 448 6.74 3.49 -20.75
N VAL A 449 5.67 3.05 -21.41
CA VAL A 449 4.78 1.99 -20.93
C VAL A 449 5.44 0.61 -20.96
N LEU A 450 6.51 0.40 -21.75
CA LEU A 450 7.26 -0.87 -21.80
C LEU A 450 7.81 -1.31 -20.45
N ARG A 451 8.04 -0.37 -19.53
CA ARG A 451 8.42 -0.66 -18.14
C ARG A 451 7.41 -1.56 -17.42
N HIS A 452 6.14 -1.50 -17.81
CA HIS A 452 5.03 -2.25 -17.20
C HIS A 452 4.61 -3.46 -18.01
N ALA A 453 5.30 -3.73 -19.13
CA ALA A 453 5.03 -4.86 -20.00
C ALA A 453 5.72 -6.14 -19.49
N GLU A 454 5.20 -7.30 -19.87
CA GLU A 454 5.87 -8.58 -19.64
C GLU A 454 7.07 -8.74 -20.58
N ASN A 455 8.08 -9.50 -20.15
CA ASN A 455 9.26 -9.80 -20.95
C ASN A 455 10.00 -8.56 -21.49
N THR A 456 10.04 -7.46 -20.73
CA THR A 456 10.76 -6.22 -21.10
C THR A 456 12.21 -6.47 -21.54
N LYS A 457 12.84 -7.53 -21.03
CA LYS A 457 14.21 -7.94 -21.38
C LYS A 457 14.42 -8.12 -22.88
N ASP A 458 13.39 -8.61 -23.60
CA ASP A 458 13.49 -8.99 -25.01
C ASP A 458 13.63 -7.77 -25.94
N VAL A 459 13.14 -6.61 -25.50
CA VAL A 459 13.18 -5.37 -26.29
C VAL A 459 14.34 -4.45 -25.92
N ILE A 460 15.10 -4.75 -24.85
CA ILE A 460 16.18 -3.87 -24.37
C ILE A 460 17.26 -3.61 -25.43
N PRO A 461 17.80 -4.62 -26.14
CA PRO A 461 18.78 -4.36 -27.18
C PRO A 461 18.24 -3.44 -28.28
N GLN A 462 16.95 -3.57 -28.61
CA GLN A 462 16.30 -2.75 -29.64
C GLN A 462 16.04 -1.33 -29.16
N LEU A 463 15.68 -1.14 -27.88
CA LEU A 463 15.56 0.17 -27.24
C LEU A 463 16.89 0.90 -27.17
N LEU A 464 17.96 0.20 -26.79
CA LEU A 464 19.30 0.78 -26.69
C LEU A 464 19.82 1.27 -28.04
N ARG A 465 19.60 0.52 -29.13
CA ARG A 465 19.92 0.97 -30.50
C ARG A 465 19.27 2.30 -30.88
N LYS A 466 18.12 2.63 -30.28
CA LYS A 466 17.44 3.91 -30.53
C LYS A 466 18.04 5.08 -29.76
N LEU A 467 18.87 4.86 -28.73
CA LEU A 467 19.46 5.97 -27.96
C LEU A 467 20.32 6.89 -28.85
N ASP A 468 21.09 6.32 -29.78
CA ASP A 468 22.01 7.09 -30.64
C ASP A 468 21.28 7.88 -31.74
N GLN A 469 20.07 7.46 -32.11
CA GLN A 469 19.37 7.91 -33.32
C GLN A 469 18.15 8.79 -33.03
N SER A 470 17.79 9.01 -31.77
CA SER A 470 16.50 9.58 -31.41
C SER A 470 16.57 11.01 -30.86
N ASP A 471 15.49 11.78 -31.01
CA ASP A 471 15.26 13.05 -30.31
C ASP A 471 15.40 12.86 -28.79
N ASN A 472 15.86 13.90 -28.09
CA ASN A 472 16.03 13.96 -26.63
C ASN A 472 14.79 13.42 -25.87
N ARG A 473 13.58 13.64 -26.41
CA ARG A 473 12.34 13.13 -25.80
C ARG A 473 12.24 11.61 -25.80
N LEU A 474 12.62 10.98 -26.91
CA LEU A 474 12.64 9.53 -27.07
C LEU A 474 13.75 8.92 -26.22
N GLN A 475 14.94 9.55 -26.20
CA GLN A 475 16.02 9.12 -25.31
C GLN A 475 15.58 9.14 -23.84
N GLN A 476 14.93 10.20 -23.38
CA GLN A 476 14.39 10.28 -22.01
C GLN A 476 13.30 9.25 -21.74
N ALA A 477 12.44 8.95 -22.72
CA ALA A 477 11.45 7.88 -22.62
C ALA A 477 12.10 6.50 -22.51
N ILE A 478 13.17 6.24 -23.26
CA ILE A 478 13.96 5.01 -23.17
C ILE A 478 14.60 4.90 -21.77
N CYS A 479 15.23 5.96 -21.25
CA CYS A 479 15.77 5.94 -19.88
C CYS A 479 14.69 5.70 -18.83
N TYR A 480 13.47 6.23 -19.03
CA TYR A 480 12.35 5.92 -18.13
C TYR A 480 11.95 4.45 -18.19
N ALA A 481 11.89 3.86 -19.39
CA ALA A 481 11.59 2.45 -19.57
C ALA A 481 12.64 1.54 -18.91
N LEU A 482 13.90 2.01 -18.85
CA LEU A 482 15.03 1.29 -18.27
C LEU A 482 15.28 1.60 -16.78
N GLU A 483 14.54 2.51 -16.15
CA GLU A 483 14.82 3.00 -14.77
C GLU A 483 14.78 1.90 -13.70
N GLU A 484 13.97 0.85 -13.89
CA GLU A 484 13.89 -0.31 -12.98
C GLU A 484 14.68 -1.52 -13.48
N TYR A 485 15.25 -1.44 -14.68
CA TYR A 485 15.97 -2.55 -15.26
C TYR A 485 17.38 -2.64 -14.65
N LYS A 486 17.64 -3.78 -13.98
CA LYS A 486 18.94 -4.12 -13.41
C LYS A 486 19.60 -5.22 -14.25
N PRO A 487 20.53 -4.88 -15.18
CA PRO A 487 21.21 -5.89 -15.99
C PRO A 487 22.04 -6.84 -15.12
N THR A 488 21.96 -8.14 -15.45
CA THR A 488 22.94 -9.14 -14.98
C THR A 488 24.35 -8.77 -15.46
N LYS A 489 25.39 -9.38 -14.87
CA LYS A 489 26.78 -9.05 -15.19
C LYS A 489 27.07 -9.22 -16.69
N GLU A 490 26.50 -10.27 -17.29
CA GLU A 490 26.60 -10.61 -18.70
C GLU A 490 25.85 -9.60 -19.59
N GLN A 491 24.69 -9.12 -19.13
CA GLN A 491 23.89 -8.13 -19.86
C GLN A 491 24.46 -6.71 -19.82
N ARG A 492 25.35 -6.40 -18.87
CA ARG A 492 25.99 -5.07 -18.79
C ARG A 492 26.78 -4.74 -20.05
N PHE A 493 27.37 -5.73 -20.71
CA PHE A 493 28.09 -5.56 -21.96
C PHE A 493 27.21 -5.04 -23.10
N ILE A 494 25.90 -5.30 -23.06
CA ILE A 494 24.94 -4.78 -24.06
C ILE A 494 24.83 -3.24 -23.95
N PHE A 495 25.04 -2.67 -22.76
CA PHE A 495 24.94 -1.22 -22.52
C PHE A 495 26.22 -0.47 -22.88
N THR A 496 27.38 -1.13 -22.86
CA THR A 496 28.69 -0.50 -23.07
C THR A 496 28.76 0.38 -24.33
N PRO A 497 28.30 -0.05 -25.51
CA PRO A 497 28.34 0.79 -26.71
C PRO A 497 27.50 2.07 -26.60
N TYR A 498 26.49 2.09 -25.73
CA TYR A 498 25.50 3.17 -25.60
C TYR A 498 25.77 4.10 -24.41
N LEU A 499 26.77 3.80 -23.57
CA LEU A 499 27.16 4.67 -22.46
C LEU A 499 27.52 6.10 -22.89
N PRO A 500 28.20 6.35 -24.03
CA PRO A 500 28.46 7.71 -24.50
C PRO A 500 27.19 8.52 -24.79
N ALA A 501 26.15 7.88 -25.35
CA ALA A 501 24.87 8.55 -25.59
C ALA A 501 24.14 8.85 -24.28
N ILE A 502 24.14 7.91 -23.33
CA ILE A 502 23.58 8.11 -21.99
C ILE A 502 24.33 9.23 -21.23
N GLU A 503 25.65 9.30 -21.35
CA GLU A 503 26.46 10.39 -20.78
C GLU A 503 26.12 11.74 -21.41
N LYS A 504 25.99 11.80 -22.74
CA LYS A 504 25.61 13.03 -23.45
C LYS A 504 24.25 13.56 -22.97
N MET A 505 23.31 12.69 -22.60
CA MET A 505 22.04 13.11 -21.99
C MET A 505 22.23 13.85 -20.66
N LEU A 506 23.20 13.46 -19.82
CA LEU A 506 23.49 14.18 -18.57
C LEU A 506 23.93 15.63 -18.81
N ILE A 507 24.53 15.93 -19.97
CA ILE A 507 24.95 17.28 -20.33
C ILE A 507 23.73 18.18 -20.59
N TYR A 508 22.72 17.67 -21.31
CA TYR A 508 21.51 18.43 -21.65
C TYR A 508 20.47 18.44 -20.54
N SER A 509 20.46 17.42 -19.69
CA SER A 509 19.51 17.28 -18.59
C SER A 509 20.23 16.98 -17.27
N LEU A 510 21.04 17.94 -16.81
CA LEU A 510 21.81 17.85 -15.55
C LEU A 510 20.96 17.50 -14.32
N ASN A 511 19.63 17.58 -14.40
CA ASN A 511 18.69 17.29 -13.32
C ASN A 511 17.80 16.06 -13.58
N ASP A 512 18.02 15.26 -14.64
CA ASP A 512 17.21 14.07 -14.88
C ASP A 512 17.73 12.88 -14.06
N ASN A 513 17.12 12.71 -12.89
CA ASN A 513 17.34 11.58 -11.98
C ASN A 513 17.28 10.20 -12.65
N ARG A 514 16.56 10.06 -13.76
CA ARG A 514 16.37 8.76 -14.43
C ARG A 514 17.63 8.31 -15.15
N VAL A 515 18.33 9.24 -15.79
CA VAL A 515 19.60 8.95 -16.47
C VAL A 515 20.63 8.47 -15.44
N LEU A 516 20.70 9.15 -14.29
CA LEU A 516 21.54 8.74 -13.16
C LEU A 516 21.13 7.36 -12.59
N CYS A 517 19.82 7.08 -12.49
CA CYS A 517 19.32 5.78 -12.04
C CYS A 517 19.68 4.65 -13.01
N VAL A 518 19.55 4.87 -14.32
CA VAL A 518 19.93 3.89 -15.35
C VAL A 518 21.43 3.59 -15.26
N LEU A 519 22.29 4.61 -15.17
CA LEU A 519 23.73 4.41 -14.97
C LEU A 519 24.03 3.63 -13.68
N ALA A 520 23.31 3.94 -12.60
CA ALA A 520 23.47 3.24 -11.33
C ALA A 520 23.07 1.78 -11.41
N ASN A 521 21.97 1.44 -12.09
CA ASN A 521 21.52 0.07 -12.28
C ASN A 521 22.44 -0.75 -13.19
N ILE A 522 23.06 -0.11 -14.20
CA ILE A 522 24.07 -0.77 -15.04
C ILE A 522 25.23 -1.25 -14.15
N SER A 523 25.65 -0.43 -13.18
CA SER A 523 26.70 -0.76 -12.19
C SER A 523 27.98 -1.35 -12.83
N SER A 524 28.31 -0.95 -14.08
CA SER A 524 29.59 -1.25 -14.70
C SER A 524 30.61 -0.22 -14.24
N ARG A 525 31.91 -0.52 -14.40
CA ARG A 525 32.99 0.44 -14.10
C ARG A 525 32.80 1.74 -14.86
N GLN A 526 32.60 1.65 -16.18
CA GLN A 526 32.39 2.79 -17.07
C GLN A 526 31.13 3.60 -16.68
N ALA A 527 30.01 2.93 -16.37
CA ALA A 527 28.80 3.63 -15.93
C ALA A 527 28.99 4.36 -14.60
N THR A 528 29.73 3.74 -13.67
CA THR A 528 30.10 4.36 -12.39
C THR A 528 31.06 5.53 -12.59
N GLU A 529 32.00 5.43 -13.51
CA GLU A 529 32.92 6.51 -13.87
C GLU A 529 32.16 7.73 -14.42
N ILE A 530 31.15 7.52 -15.26
CA ILE A 530 30.26 8.59 -15.73
C ILE A 530 29.52 9.24 -14.54
N LEU A 531 29.02 8.44 -13.58
CA LEU A 531 28.38 8.97 -12.37
C LEU A 531 29.34 9.78 -11.49
N ILE A 532 30.59 9.33 -11.34
CA ILE A 532 31.62 10.03 -10.57
C ILE A 532 32.00 11.34 -11.26
N SER A 533 32.18 11.34 -12.59
CA SER A 533 32.42 12.53 -13.40
C SER A 533 31.27 13.54 -13.29
N TYR A 534 30.02 13.06 -13.26
CA TYR A 534 28.86 13.89 -12.98
C TYR A 534 28.91 14.51 -11.57
N VAL A 535 29.18 13.70 -10.53
CA VAL A 535 29.31 14.19 -9.14
C VAL A 535 30.43 15.22 -9.03
N GLU A 536 31.56 15.01 -9.69
CA GLU A 536 32.69 15.93 -9.72
C GLU A 536 32.35 17.26 -10.40
N LYS A 537 31.66 17.21 -11.55
CA LYS A 537 31.20 18.41 -12.27
C LYS A 537 30.23 19.23 -11.42
N VAL A 538 29.29 18.57 -10.75
CA VAL A 538 28.32 19.22 -9.85
C VAL A 538 29.01 19.77 -8.60
N TYR A 539 29.94 19.01 -8.02
CA TYR A 539 30.76 19.42 -6.88
C TYR A 539 31.55 20.70 -7.19
N ARG A 540 32.17 20.80 -8.38
CA ARG A 540 32.91 21.99 -8.80
C ARG A 540 32.02 23.22 -9.10
N ASN A 541 30.70 23.07 -9.15
CA ASN A 541 29.77 24.16 -9.47
C ASN A 541 28.85 24.50 -8.28
N PRO A 542 29.16 25.56 -7.50
CA PRO A 542 28.38 25.95 -6.32
C PRO A 542 26.88 26.18 -6.60
N LYS A 543 26.51 26.64 -7.82
CA LYS A 543 25.11 26.89 -8.20
C LYS A 543 24.29 25.59 -8.29
N GLN A 544 24.95 24.43 -8.36
CA GLN A 544 24.34 23.11 -8.50
C GLN A 544 24.41 22.27 -7.20
N LYS A 545 24.75 22.86 -6.05
CA LYS A 545 24.85 22.14 -4.75
C LYS A 545 23.59 21.34 -4.40
N HIS A 546 22.40 21.78 -4.85
CA HIS A 546 21.13 21.11 -4.56
C HIS A 546 20.97 19.75 -5.25
N ILE A 547 21.60 19.52 -6.41
CA ILE A 547 21.56 18.24 -7.14
C ILE A 547 22.68 17.26 -6.75
N LEU A 548 23.71 17.71 -6.03
CA LEU A 548 24.82 16.86 -5.57
C LEU A 548 24.36 15.63 -4.77
N SER A 549 23.30 15.81 -3.96
CA SER A 549 22.69 14.72 -3.19
C SER A 549 22.14 13.58 -4.05
N GLN A 550 21.66 13.89 -5.26
CA GLN A 550 21.12 12.90 -6.21
C GLN A 550 22.26 12.10 -6.84
N GLY A 551 23.31 12.78 -7.32
CA GLY A 551 24.50 12.10 -7.85
C GLY A 551 25.11 11.14 -6.83
N LEU A 552 25.28 11.60 -5.58
CA LEU A 552 25.79 10.76 -4.48
C LEU A 552 24.90 9.55 -4.18
N LYS A 553 23.57 9.73 -4.18
CA LYS A 553 22.62 8.62 -3.99
C LYS A 553 22.82 7.53 -5.06
N TYR A 554 23.02 7.93 -6.33
CA TYR A 554 23.17 6.98 -7.43
C TYR A 554 24.56 6.35 -7.50
N VAL A 555 25.63 7.07 -7.14
CA VAL A 555 26.95 6.46 -6.93
C VAL A 555 26.87 5.41 -5.83
N LYS A 556 26.20 5.72 -4.71
CA LYS A 556 25.99 4.77 -3.61
C LYS A 556 25.29 3.51 -4.09
N GLN A 557 24.26 3.66 -4.91
CA GLN A 557 23.52 2.54 -5.50
C GLN A 557 24.42 1.72 -6.46
N ALA A 558 25.18 2.38 -7.33
CA ALA A 558 26.07 1.72 -8.29
C ALA A 558 27.22 0.93 -7.63
N THR A 559 27.74 1.44 -6.52
CA THR A 559 28.92 0.88 -5.82
C THR A 559 28.56 0.02 -4.62
N SER A 560 27.28 -0.01 -4.20
CA SER A 560 26.84 -0.59 -2.93
C SER A 560 27.58 -0.02 -1.69
N ALA A 561 28.23 1.14 -1.82
CA ALA A 561 29.03 1.72 -0.75
C ALA A 561 28.15 2.23 0.39
N SER A 562 28.58 2.04 1.65
CA SER A 562 27.81 2.46 2.83
C SER A 562 28.15 3.90 3.24
N TRP A 563 27.75 4.89 2.43
CA TRP A 563 27.87 6.30 2.82
C TRP A 563 26.52 6.83 3.32
N ASN A 564 26.48 7.40 4.52
CA ASN A 564 25.28 7.99 5.09
C ASN A 564 25.03 9.39 4.51
N THR A 565 24.17 9.48 3.50
CA THR A 565 23.71 10.77 2.96
C THR A 565 22.61 11.35 3.86
N HIS A 566 22.99 11.97 4.98
CA HIS A 566 22.03 12.72 5.81
C HIS A 566 21.61 14.04 5.13
N LYS A 567 20.42 14.55 5.46
CA LYS A 567 19.69 15.66 4.81
C LYS A 567 20.37 17.06 4.82
N TYR A 568 21.61 17.19 5.28
CA TYR A 568 22.30 18.49 5.36
C TYR A 568 23.23 18.70 4.16
N TYR A 569 23.00 19.79 3.41
CA TYR A 569 23.77 20.15 2.21
C TYR A 569 25.28 20.35 2.48
N GLU A 570 25.66 20.75 3.68
CA GLU A 570 27.06 20.90 4.12
C GLU A 570 27.82 19.56 4.08
N ASN A 571 27.16 18.49 4.55
CA ASN A 571 27.75 17.16 4.63
C ASN A 571 27.95 16.52 3.23
N ASN A 572 27.04 16.81 2.29
CA ASN A 572 27.12 16.27 0.92
C ASN A 572 28.40 16.70 0.17
N TYR A 573 28.95 17.88 0.47
CA TYR A 573 30.18 18.34 -0.19
C TYR A 573 31.41 17.55 0.28
N GLN A 574 31.51 17.30 1.59
CA GLN A 574 32.59 16.49 2.15
C GLN A 574 32.48 15.02 1.73
N ILE A 575 31.24 14.50 1.68
CA ILE A 575 30.99 13.16 1.13
C ILE A 575 31.44 13.14 -0.33
N ALA A 576 30.98 14.06 -1.20
CA ALA A 576 31.39 14.10 -2.60
C ALA A 576 32.91 14.14 -2.79
N LYS A 577 33.61 14.99 -2.02
CA LYS A 577 35.08 15.03 -2.03
C LYS A 577 35.68 13.67 -1.71
N LYS A 578 35.24 13.02 -0.62
CA LYS A 578 35.71 11.70 -0.22
C LYS A 578 35.41 10.64 -1.28
N VAL A 579 34.21 10.67 -1.86
CA VAL A 579 33.78 9.74 -2.91
C VAL A 579 34.65 9.83 -4.16
N ILE A 580 34.92 11.04 -4.63
CA ILE A 580 35.79 11.29 -5.78
C ILE A 580 37.22 10.83 -5.47
N GLN A 581 37.72 11.09 -4.25
CA GLN A 581 39.04 10.67 -3.80
C GLN A 581 39.15 9.15 -3.66
N ASP A 582 38.16 8.49 -3.05
CA ASP A 582 38.12 7.05 -2.87
C ASP A 582 38.08 6.34 -4.24
N TRP A 583 37.28 6.84 -5.19
CA TRP A 583 37.20 6.28 -6.56
C TRP A 583 38.54 6.38 -7.31
N ARG A 584 39.19 7.56 -7.28
CA ARG A 584 40.52 7.76 -7.89
C ARG A 584 41.63 6.99 -7.15
N GLY A 585 41.49 6.83 -5.84
CA GLY A 585 42.39 6.01 -5.02
C GLY A 585 42.26 4.52 -5.33
N VAL A 586 41.07 4.05 -5.68
CA VAL A 586 40.83 2.69 -6.19
C VAL A 586 41.47 2.50 -7.57
N GLU A 587 41.44 3.49 -8.45
CA GLU A 587 42.08 3.42 -9.77
C GLU A 587 43.61 3.25 -9.70
N ASN A 588 44.24 3.97 -8.75
CA ASN A 588 45.67 3.82 -8.45
C ASN A 588 45.99 2.49 -7.75
N LYS A 589 45.07 1.98 -6.92
CA LYS A 589 45.22 0.66 -6.28
C LYS A 589 44.95 -0.49 -7.23
N GLU A 590 44.05 -0.37 -8.20
CA GLU A 590 43.77 -1.42 -9.19
C GLU A 590 44.89 -1.53 -10.23
N LYS A 591 45.52 -0.43 -10.64
CA LYS A 591 46.78 -0.47 -11.40
C LYS A 591 47.93 -1.09 -10.59
N ALA A 592 47.97 -0.84 -9.28
CA ALA A 592 48.93 -1.49 -8.38
C ALA A 592 48.58 -2.96 -8.12
N VAL A 593 47.31 -3.34 -8.14
CA VAL A 593 46.79 -4.69 -7.91
C VAL A 593 46.85 -5.53 -9.19
N GLU A 594 46.81 -4.97 -10.41
CA GLU A 594 47.22 -5.68 -11.63
C GLU A 594 48.71 -6.03 -11.65
N LEU A 595 49.55 -5.25 -10.95
CA LEU A 595 50.95 -5.60 -10.65
C LEU A 595 51.13 -6.51 -9.42
N HIS A 596 50.05 -6.78 -8.66
CA HIS A 596 50.10 -7.57 -7.42
C HIS A 596 49.14 -8.77 -7.41
N ASN A 597 48.46 -9.05 -8.53
CA ASN A 597 47.48 -10.14 -8.67
C ASN A 597 48.10 -11.44 -9.20
N GLU A 598 49.38 -11.67 -8.97
CA GLU A 598 49.81 -13.03 -8.65
C GLU A 598 49.42 -13.35 -7.19
N LYS A 599 48.39 -14.18 -7.03
CA LYS A 599 47.97 -14.89 -5.80
C LYS A 599 47.25 -14.08 -4.72
N ILE A 600 45.94 -13.89 -4.90
CA ILE A 600 44.97 -14.20 -3.81
C ILE A 600 43.79 -14.99 -4.39
N THR A 601 44.07 -16.24 -4.78
CA THR A 601 43.11 -17.33 -4.60
C THR A 601 42.91 -17.52 -3.10
N TRP A 602 41.69 -17.85 -2.65
CA TRP A 602 41.52 -18.67 -1.45
C TRP A 602 42.23 -19.99 -1.72
N LYS A 603 43.55 -20.00 -1.54
CA LYS A 603 44.30 -21.22 -1.55
C LYS A 603 43.79 -22.04 -0.40
N LYS A 604 43.62 -23.31 -0.75
CA LYS A 604 43.42 -24.51 0.05
C LYS A 604 44.59 -24.74 1.04
N ASP A 605 45.03 -23.68 1.70
CA ASP A 605 46.14 -23.64 2.65
C ASP A 605 45.57 -23.19 4.02
N LEU A 606 44.51 -23.86 4.48
CA LEU A 606 44.41 -24.07 5.93
C LEU A 606 45.69 -24.85 6.29
N PRO A 607 46.46 -24.45 7.32
CA PRO A 607 47.49 -25.33 7.86
C PRO A 607 46.84 -26.70 8.04
N GLN A 608 47.47 -27.76 7.54
CA GLN A 608 47.01 -29.12 7.80
C GLN A 608 47.14 -29.39 9.30
N GLY A 609 46.18 -28.88 10.07
CA GLY A 609 46.06 -29.16 11.49
C GLY A 609 45.85 -30.65 11.65
N LYS A 610 46.40 -31.19 12.73
CA LYS A 610 46.30 -32.62 13.00
C LYS A 610 44.84 -32.92 13.32
N THR A 611 44.27 -33.90 12.63
CA THR A 611 42.96 -34.45 13.04
C THR A 611 43.19 -35.43 14.17
N THR A 612 42.60 -35.15 15.33
CA THR A 612 42.58 -36.06 16.48
C THR A 612 41.18 -36.63 16.63
N THR A 613 41.03 -37.93 16.39
CA THR A 613 39.75 -38.63 16.50
C THR A 613 39.58 -39.22 17.90
N ILE A 614 38.46 -38.92 18.55
CA ILE A 614 38.12 -39.41 19.88
C ILE A 614 37.03 -40.49 19.74
N LYS A 615 37.39 -41.75 19.97
CA LYS A 615 36.52 -42.93 19.79
C LYS A 615 35.54 -43.13 20.94
N GLY A 616 34.27 -42.75 20.77
CA GLY A 616 33.15 -42.97 21.68
C GLY A 616 32.98 -44.43 22.08
N GLU A 617 33.46 -44.79 23.26
CA GLU A 617 32.96 -45.96 24.00
C GLU A 617 31.68 -45.57 24.75
N LYS A 618 30.85 -46.55 25.12
CA LYS A 618 29.44 -46.41 25.55
C LYS A 618 29.15 -45.39 26.68
N GLN A 619 30.17 -44.82 27.31
CA GLN A 619 30.13 -43.63 28.18
C GLN A 619 31.55 -43.07 28.29
N MET A 620 31.92 -42.10 27.44
CA MET A 620 33.26 -41.54 27.49
C MET A 620 33.37 -40.40 28.52
N ARG A 621 34.40 -40.45 29.37
CA ARG A 621 34.62 -39.49 30.47
C ARG A 621 34.99 -38.09 29.93
N GLN A 622 34.34 -37.06 30.46
CA GLN A 622 34.64 -35.63 30.25
C GLN A 622 36.15 -35.31 30.32
N SER A 623 36.88 -36.02 31.19
CA SER A 623 38.33 -35.87 31.37
C SER A 623 39.14 -36.11 30.10
N LEU A 624 38.76 -37.10 29.27
CA LEU A 624 39.50 -37.43 28.05
C LEU A 624 39.35 -36.32 27.01
N ILE A 625 38.12 -35.90 26.69
CA ILE A 625 37.87 -34.80 25.76
C ILE A 625 38.56 -33.52 26.24
N ASN A 626 38.46 -33.19 27.53
CA ASN A 626 39.13 -32.01 28.07
C ASN A 626 40.66 -32.12 28.00
N SER A 627 41.25 -33.30 28.23
CA SER A 627 42.69 -33.50 28.04
C SER A 627 43.10 -33.31 26.57
N THR A 628 42.30 -33.81 25.62
CA THR A 628 42.53 -33.59 24.19
C THR A 628 42.40 -32.12 23.82
N LEU A 629 41.34 -31.44 24.26
CA LEU A 629 41.11 -30.02 24.00
C LEU A 629 42.23 -29.14 24.60
N ARG A 630 42.88 -29.57 25.68
CA ARG A 630 44.07 -28.87 26.23
C ARG A 630 45.35 -29.08 25.41
N SER A 631 45.41 -30.15 24.60
CA SER A 631 46.61 -30.53 23.83
C SER A 631 46.61 -30.04 22.38
N VAL A 632 45.44 -29.70 21.84
CA VAL A 632 45.28 -29.24 20.44
C VAL A 632 45.64 -27.77 20.28
N LYS A 633 46.10 -27.43 19.07
CA LYS A 633 46.54 -26.09 18.67
C LYS A 633 45.60 -25.51 17.62
N SER A 634 45.65 -24.18 17.43
CA SER A 634 44.89 -23.50 16.38
C SER A 634 45.13 -24.13 15.01
N GLY A 635 44.05 -24.42 14.27
CA GLY A 635 44.06 -25.17 13.01
C GLY A 635 43.74 -26.65 13.16
N ASP A 636 43.88 -27.24 14.35
CA ASP A 636 43.58 -28.65 14.57
C ASP A 636 42.07 -28.95 14.51
N ILE A 637 41.77 -30.22 14.23
CA ILE A 637 40.41 -30.75 14.18
C ILE A 637 40.28 -31.83 15.25
N VAL A 638 39.33 -31.66 16.15
CA VAL A 638 38.90 -32.70 17.09
C VAL A 638 37.60 -33.29 16.58
N GLU A 639 37.67 -34.55 16.15
CA GLU A 639 36.53 -35.27 15.59
C GLU A 639 36.00 -36.31 16.58
N LEU A 640 34.73 -36.17 16.95
CA LEU A 640 34.03 -37.13 17.79
C LEU A 640 33.40 -38.23 16.91
N THR A 641 33.67 -39.49 17.24
CA THR A 641 32.96 -40.61 16.60
C THR A 641 31.51 -40.68 17.12
N PRO A 642 30.61 -41.40 16.44
CA PRO A 642 29.24 -41.54 16.91
C PRO A 642 29.15 -42.03 18.37
N GLY A 643 28.31 -41.38 19.18
CA GLY A 643 28.15 -41.69 20.60
C GLY A 643 27.54 -40.57 21.43
N GLU A 644 27.27 -40.88 22.70
CA GLU A 644 26.82 -39.92 23.70
C GLU A 644 27.97 -39.52 24.63
N TYR A 645 28.10 -38.22 24.88
CA TYR A 645 29.16 -37.61 25.64
C TYR A 645 28.56 -36.71 26.71
N TYR A 646 29.17 -36.68 27.90
CA TYR A 646 28.67 -35.90 29.03
C TYR A 646 29.73 -34.95 29.54
N GLY A 647 29.31 -33.74 29.87
CA GLY A 647 30.15 -32.74 30.50
C GLY A 647 30.25 -31.44 29.71
N ASN A 648 30.95 -30.49 30.32
CA ASN A 648 31.16 -29.17 29.76
C ASN A 648 32.53 -29.12 29.08
N PHE A 649 32.57 -28.54 27.88
CA PHE A 649 33.73 -28.48 27.01
C PHE A 649 34.02 -27.04 26.59
N THR A 650 35.29 -26.65 26.59
CA THR A 650 35.74 -25.35 26.06
C THR A 650 36.60 -25.60 24.83
N ILE A 651 36.13 -25.15 23.66
CA ILE A 651 36.85 -25.32 22.40
C ILE A 651 37.91 -24.21 22.29
N PRO A 652 39.21 -24.56 22.20
CA PRO A 652 40.28 -23.57 22.12
C PRO A 652 40.18 -22.70 20.87
N ALA A 653 40.87 -21.56 20.90
CA ALA A 653 40.88 -20.64 19.79
C ALA A 653 41.42 -21.28 18.50
N GLY A 654 40.73 -21.07 17.38
CA GLY A 654 41.11 -21.60 16.07
C GLY A 654 40.95 -23.11 15.88
N VAL A 655 40.37 -23.84 16.84
CA VAL A 655 40.15 -25.29 16.76
C VAL A 655 38.76 -25.60 16.18
N THR A 656 38.68 -26.63 15.33
CA THR A 656 37.41 -27.19 14.87
C THR A 656 37.03 -28.40 15.73
N PHE A 657 35.87 -28.34 16.37
CA PHE A 657 35.29 -29.43 17.15
C PHE A 657 34.04 -29.93 16.44
N ARG A 658 34.08 -31.16 15.92
CA ARG A 658 33.01 -31.67 15.05
C ARG A 658 32.62 -33.10 15.33
N GLY A 659 31.35 -33.42 15.06
CA GLY A 659 30.89 -34.79 14.87
C GLY A 659 30.94 -35.19 13.39
N SER A 660 30.76 -36.48 13.12
CA SER A 660 30.57 -36.99 11.75
C SER A 660 29.24 -36.52 11.12
N SER A 661 28.22 -36.29 11.95
CA SER A 661 26.92 -35.73 11.58
C SER A 661 26.19 -35.24 12.83
N PRO A 662 25.25 -34.29 12.74
CA PRO A 662 24.49 -33.83 13.90
C PRO A 662 23.75 -34.96 14.63
N ASN A 663 23.40 -36.07 13.96
CA ASN A 663 22.68 -37.19 14.56
C ASN A 663 23.59 -38.30 15.13
N SER A 664 24.89 -38.26 14.83
CA SER A 664 25.79 -39.32 15.29
C SER A 664 26.39 -39.00 16.65
N VAL A 665 26.59 -37.72 16.97
CA VAL A 665 27.25 -37.28 18.21
C VAL A 665 26.26 -36.47 19.03
N GLN A 666 26.02 -36.90 20.26
CA GLN A 666 25.23 -36.18 21.24
C GLN A 666 26.11 -35.74 22.42
N ILE A 667 26.07 -34.45 22.75
CA ILE A 667 26.70 -33.88 23.94
C ILE A 667 25.63 -33.47 24.93
N ASN A 668 25.68 -34.04 26.13
CA ASN A 668 24.85 -33.68 27.27
C ASN A 668 25.67 -32.76 28.20
N GLY A 669 25.63 -31.45 27.93
CA GLY A 669 26.36 -30.42 28.66
C GLY A 669 26.50 -29.11 27.87
N THR A 670 27.36 -28.22 28.35
CA THR A 670 27.60 -26.90 27.75
C THR A 670 28.91 -26.87 26.96
N ILE A 671 28.86 -26.30 25.77
CA ILE A 671 30.04 -26.05 24.92
C ILE A 671 30.33 -24.55 24.89
N THR A 672 31.54 -24.17 25.28
CA THR A 672 32.03 -22.78 25.21
C THR A 672 33.00 -22.64 24.05
N LEU A 673 32.78 -21.66 23.17
CA LEU A 673 33.63 -21.35 22.02
C LEU A 673 34.53 -20.15 22.30
N LEU A 674 35.83 -20.29 22.02
CA LEU A 674 36.79 -19.19 21.99
C LEU A 674 36.96 -18.62 20.57
N SER A 675 37.77 -17.58 20.41
CA SER A 675 37.97 -16.89 19.13
C SER A 675 38.38 -17.83 18.00
N LYS A 676 37.74 -17.69 16.83
CA LYS A 676 37.99 -18.48 15.61
C LYS A 676 37.75 -19.99 15.76
N SER A 677 37.16 -20.44 16.87
CA SER A 677 36.78 -21.84 17.02
C SER A 677 35.53 -22.17 16.19
N THR A 678 35.44 -23.42 15.77
CA THR A 678 34.31 -23.93 14.99
C THR A 678 33.66 -25.10 15.71
N LEU A 679 32.34 -25.07 15.82
CA LEU A 679 31.51 -26.16 16.32
C LEU A 679 30.61 -26.64 15.17
N GLU A 680 30.73 -27.91 14.78
CA GLU A 680 30.01 -28.43 13.60
C GLU A 680 29.44 -29.84 13.80
N ASN A 681 28.25 -30.11 13.26
CA ASN A 681 27.70 -31.48 13.14
C ASN A 681 27.53 -32.20 14.49
N ILE A 682 26.99 -31.54 15.52
CA ILE A 682 26.75 -32.15 16.84
C ILE A 682 25.32 -31.85 17.31
N THR A 683 24.69 -32.83 17.97
CA THR A 683 23.49 -32.61 18.79
C THR A 683 23.91 -32.26 20.22
N ILE A 684 23.35 -31.18 20.78
CA ILE A 684 23.70 -30.69 22.12
C ILE A 684 22.42 -30.57 22.94
N HIS A 685 22.44 -31.22 24.10
CA HIS A 685 21.42 -31.15 25.13
C HIS A 685 22.04 -30.54 26.39
N SER A 686 21.36 -29.60 27.01
CA SER A 686 21.77 -29.13 28.33
C SER A 686 20.56 -28.63 29.11
N SER A 687 20.56 -28.87 30.42
CA SER A 687 19.63 -28.22 31.35
C SER A 687 19.86 -26.70 31.47
N HIS A 688 21.00 -26.20 30.99
CA HIS A 688 21.32 -24.77 31.03
C HIS A 688 22.30 -24.41 29.90
N THR A 689 21.91 -23.47 29.04
CA THR A 689 22.71 -22.89 27.95
C THR A 689 23.70 -23.85 27.27
N PRO A 690 23.22 -24.69 26.33
CA PRO A 690 24.04 -25.63 25.56
C PRO A 690 25.26 -25.02 24.87
N VAL A 691 25.13 -23.82 24.28
CA VAL A 691 26.22 -23.18 23.54
C VAL A 691 26.48 -21.78 24.07
N VAL A 692 27.74 -21.49 24.40
CA VAL A 692 28.20 -20.20 24.92
C VAL A 692 29.34 -19.66 24.05
N VAL A 693 29.22 -18.42 23.60
CA VAL A 693 30.27 -17.67 22.91
C VAL A 693 30.49 -16.38 23.69
N LYS A 694 31.57 -16.28 24.45
CA LYS A 694 31.83 -15.13 25.31
C LYS A 694 33.23 -14.60 25.09
N ASN A 695 33.35 -13.28 24.89
CA ASN A 695 34.64 -12.61 24.66
C ASN A 695 35.43 -13.22 23.49
N ALA A 696 34.74 -13.64 22.43
CA ALA A 696 35.33 -14.36 21.30
C ALA A 696 35.16 -13.59 19.98
N SER A 697 36.13 -13.71 19.07
CA SER A 697 36.04 -13.15 17.72
C SER A 697 36.06 -14.23 16.65
N GLY A 698 35.15 -14.19 15.69
CA GLY A 698 35.12 -15.11 14.55
C GLY A 698 34.70 -16.55 14.86
N ALA A 699 33.96 -16.78 15.96
CA ALA A 699 33.46 -18.12 16.29
C ALA A 699 32.37 -18.57 15.29
N LEU A 700 32.36 -19.85 14.93
CA LEU A 700 31.41 -20.45 14.00
C LEU A 700 30.65 -21.60 14.65
N VAL A 701 29.31 -21.56 14.59
CA VAL A 701 28.44 -22.69 14.97
C VAL A 701 27.63 -23.07 13.74
N LYS A 702 27.84 -24.29 13.26
CA LYS A 702 27.29 -24.75 11.98
C LYS A 702 26.65 -26.12 12.08
N ASN A 703 25.49 -26.30 11.45
CA ASN A 703 24.83 -27.61 11.30
C ASN A 703 24.71 -28.39 12.63
N CYS A 704 24.42 -27.69 13.72
CA CYS A 704 24.23 -28.27 15.05
C CYS A 704 22.75 -28.35 15.43
N TRP A 705 22.40 -29.33 16.25
CA TRP A 705 21.04 -29.55 16.76
C TRP A 705 21.01 -29.29 18.26
N ILE A 706 20.41 -28.19 18.67
CA ILE A 706 20.43 -27.71 20.05
C ILE A 706 19.03 -27.85 20.60
N LYS A 707 18.83 -28.80 21.53
CA LYS A 707 17.49 -29.15 21.99
C LYS A 707 17.41 -29.54 23.46
N GLY A 708 16.19 -29.57 23.99
CA GLY A 708 15.93 -30.02 25.36
C GLY A 708 16.48 -29.07 26.42
N VAL A 709 16.43 -27.77 26.16
CA VAL A 709 16.90 -26.75 27.10
C VAL A 709 15.80 -26.51 28.12
N THR A 710 15.86 -27.25 29.23
CA THR A 710 14.95 -27.13 30.37
C THR A 710 15.62 -26.33 31.47
N GLY A 711 15.47 -25.00 31.45
CA GLY A 711 16.11 -24.13 32.44
C GLY A 711 15.73 -24.49 33.88
N ARG A 712 16.69 -24.33 34.79
CA ARG A 712 16.51 -24.62 36.22
C ARG A 712 15.70 -23.52 36.92
N THR A 713 14.93 -23.90 37.93
CA THR A 713 14.27 -22.97 38.85
C THR A 713 15.28 -22.02 39.49
N GLY A 714 15.01 -20.71 39.47
CA GLY A 714 15.86 -19.68 40.09
C GLY A 714 16.81 -18.93 39.16
N ILE A 715 16.96 -19.35 37.90
CA ILE A 715 17.73 -18.62 36.89
C ILE A 715 16.82 -17.60 36.21
N GLN A 716 17.25 -16.34 36.09
CA GLN A 716 16.42 -15.28 35.50
C GLN A 716 16.31 -15.37 33.97
N ASN A 717 17.36 -15.84 33.28
CA ASN A 717 17.43 -15.92 31.83
C ASN A 717 18.00 -17.27 31.37
N THR A 718 17.32 -17.94 30.43
CA THR A 718 17.78 -19.19 29.81
C THR A 718 17.86 -19.02 28.31
N SER A 719 19.05 -19.27 27.74
CA SER A 719 19.29 -19.18 26.29
C SER A 719 19.74 -20.53 25.75
N ALA A 720 19.37 -20.94 24.53
CA ALA A 720 19.95 -22.16 23.94
C ALA A 720 21.35 -21.91 23.38
N ILE A 721 21.51 -20.76 22.72
CA ILE A 721 22.79 -20.18 22.30
C ILE A 721 22.91 -18.81 22.97
N PHE A 722 23.97 -18.59 23.74
CA PHE A 722 24.27 -17.31 24.38
C PHE A 722 25.56 -16.72 23.81
N ILE A 723 25.49 -15.51 23.28
CA ILE A 723 26.61 -14.78 22.68
C ILE A 723 26.76 -13.45 23.41
N GLN A 724 27.93 -13.20 24.00
CA GLN A 724 28.19 -11.97 24.76
C GLN A 724 29.57 -11.41 24.44
N ASN A 725 29.68 -10.09 24.27
CA ASN A 725 30.96 -9.39 24.06
C ASN A 725 31.82 -10.01 22.94
N SER A 726 31.18 -10.44 21.86
CA SER A 726 31.83 -11.22 20.81
C SER A 726 31.65 -10.57 19.44
N SER A 727 32.64 -10.71 18.55
CA SER A 727 32.61 -10.05 17.24
C SER A 727 32.75 -11.03 16.08
N GLY A 728 32.04 -10.78 14.99
CA GLY A 728 32.08 -11.65 13.80
C GLY A 728 31.63 -13.09 14.06
N VAL A 729 30.72 -13.31 15.02
CA VAL A 729 30.18 -14.65 15.30
C VAL A 729 29.24 -15.07 14.17
N VAL A 730 29.32 -16.33 13.72
CA VAL A 730 28.45 -16.84 12.66
C VAL A 730 27.67 -18.06 13.15
N LEU A 731 26.35 -17.96 13.13
CA LEU A 731 25.43 -19.05 13.37
C LEU A 731 24.75 -19.43 12.06
N MET A 732 25.05 -20.62 11.52
CA MET A 732 24.43 -21.06 10.27
C MET A 732 23.93 -22.50 10.26
N GLN A 733 22.80 -22.74 9.60
CA GLN A 733 22.27 -24.09 9.36
C GLN A 733 21.97 -24.88 10.65
N ASN A 734 21.75 -24.19 11.77
CA ASN A 734 21.46 -24.86 13.04
C ASN A 734 19.97 -25.09 13.23
N VAL A 735 19.63 -26.11 14.01
CA VAL A 735 18.27 -26.39 14.48
C VAL A 735 18.25 -26.16 15.98
N VAL A 736 17.52 -25.13 16.43
CA VAL A 736 17.30 -24.81 17.84
C VAL A 736 15.85 -25.10 18.17
N TYR A 737 15.59 -26.16 18.95
CA TYR A 737 14.24 -26.68 19.11
C TYR A 737 13.97 -27.16 20.54
N ASP A 738 12.72 -27.09 21.01
CA ASP A 738 12.35 -27.52 22.37
C ASP A 738 13.17 -26.80 23.47
N VAL A 739 13.11 -25.46 23.46
CA VAL A 739 13.72 -24.60 24.48
C VAL A 739 12.61 -24.11 25.38
N GLY A 740 12.64 -24.43 26.68
CA GLY A 740 11.61 -23.96 27.57
C GLY A 740 11.92 -24.06 29.05
N VAL A 741 11.16 -23.31 29.84
CA VAL A 741 11.30 -23.29 31.30
C VAL A 741 9.92 -23.30 31.94
N ASP A 742 9.76 -24.14 32.96
CA ASP A 742 8.60 -24.12 33.85
C ASP A 742 8.72 -23.04 34.94
N SER A 743 9.89 -22.40 35.03
CA SER A 743 10.30 -21.35 35.98
C SER A 743 9.94 -19.94 35.50
N PRO A 744 9.90 -18.92 36.36
CA PRO A 744 9.72 -17.52 35.95
C PRO A 744 10.93 -16.90 35.20
N ALA A 745 11.64 -17.66 34.36
CA ALA A 745 12.78 -17.18 33.60
C ALA A 745 12.36 -16.70 32.20
N GLN A 746 13.03 -15.68 31.67
CA GLN A 746 12.96 -15.39 30.24
C GLN A 746 13.61 -16.53 29.45
N VAL A 747 12.99 -16.91 28.33
CA VAL A 747 13.50 -17.98 27.46
C VAL A 747 13.91 -17.40 26.13
N MET A 748 15.14 -17.65 25.71
CA MET A 748 15.69 -17.23 24.43
C MET A 748 16.21 -18.46 23.68
N ALA A 749 15.89 -18.61 22.40
CA ALA A 749 16.57 -19.64 21.62
C ALA A 749 18.01 -19.17 21.29
N ILE A 750 18.12 -17.97 20.73
CA ILE A 750 19.38 -17.31 20.44
C ILE A 750 19.38 -15.95 21.13
N HIS A 751 20.33 -15.73 22.02
CA HIS A 751 20.55 -14.42 22.67
C HIS A 751 21.93 -13.90 22.32
N MET A 752 21.96 -12.75 21.66
CA MET A 752 23.18 -12.04 21.29
C MET A 752 23.18 -10.69 22.00
N GLN A 753 24.18 -10.46 22.84
CA GLN A 753 24.33 -9.27 23.66
C GLN A 753 25.69 -8.61 23.41
N GLN A 754 25.75 -7.28 23.23
CA GLN A 754 27.00 -6.53 23.09
C GLN A 754 27.96 -7.12 22.03
N SER A 755 27.40 -7.58 20.91
CA SER A 755 28.12 -8.41 19.94
C SER A 755 27.88 -8.00 18.49
N SER A 756 28.65 -8.60 17.56
CA SER A 756 28.45 -8.48 16.11
C SER A 756 28.52 -9.86 15.45
N GLY A 757 27.76 -10.06 14.37
CA GLY A 757 27.72 -11.38 13.73
C GLY A 757 26.64 -11.58 12.69
N ILE A 758 26.54 -12.84 12.23
CA ILE A 758 25.59 -13.31 11.23
C ILE A 758 24.77 -14.47 11.80
N ILE A 759 23.45 -14.39 11.68
CA ILE A 759 22.52 -15.47 12.03
C ILE A 759 21.74 -15.83 10.76
N THR A 760 22.04 -16.97 10.14
CA THR A 760 21.45 -17.33 8.85
C THR A 760 21.10 -18.79 8.64
N ASN A 761 20.07 -19.08 7.86
CA ASN A 761 19.65 -20.46 7.52
C ASN A 761 19.39 -21.32 8.76
N ASN A 762 19.00 -20.74 9.89
CA ASN A 762 18.68 -21.48 11.10
C ASN A 762 17.18 -21.76 11.20
N ILE A 763 16.84 -22.89 11.80
CA ILE A 763 15.48 -23.26 12.20
C ILE A 763 15.37 -23.08 13.70
N VAL A 764 14.44 -22.25 14.14
CA VAL A 764 14.16 -21.99 15.56
C VAL A 764 12.71 -22.34 15.84
N GLY A 765 12.47 -23.35 16.67
CA GLY A 765 11.12 -23.90 16.86
C GLY A 765 10.79 -24.28 18.31
N ARG A 766 9.50 -24.23 18.65
CA ARG A 766 8.96 -24.71 19.95
C ARG A 766 9.69 -24.10 21.16
N ILE A 767 9.65 -22.77 21.23
CA ILE A 767 10.20 -22.01 22.36
C ILE A 767 9.06 -21.76 23.35
N ILE A 768 9.15 -22.26 24.58
CA ILE A 768 8.03 -22.26 25.53
C ILE A 768 8.46 -21.61 26.85
N ALA A 769 7.87 -20.47 27.19
CA ALA A 769 8.03 -19.84 28.50
C ALA A 769 6.71 -19.84 29.28
N LYS A 770 6.79 -20.12 30.58
CA LYS A 770 5.66 -19.96 31.50
C LYS A 770 5.82 -18.64 32.26
N ASN A 771 4.80 -17.78 32.17
CA ASN A 771 4.75 -16.48 32.87
C ASN A 771 5.80 -15.42 32.48
N ASN A 772 6.73 -15.72 31.57
CA ASN A 772 7.77 -14.78 31.15
C ASN A 772 7.87 -14.67 29.63
N PRO A 773 8.52 -13.61 29.13
CA PRO A 773 8.79 -13.48 27.73
C PRO A 773 9.50 -14.69 27.12
N ALA A 774 9.04 -15.10 25.94
CA ALA A 774 9.70 -16.10 25.10
C ALA A 774 10.23 -15.41 23.83
N TYR A 775 11.50 -15.60 23.52
CA TYR A 775 12.17 -15.03 22.36
C TYR A 775 12.76 -16.15 21.50
N ALA A 776 12.51 -16.16 20.20
CA ALA A 776 13.29 -17.00 19.30
C ALA A 776 14.68 -16.41 19.07
N ILE A 777 14.77 -15.13 18.68
CA ILE A 777 16.04 -14.41 18.55
C ILE A 777 15.95 -13.10 19.32
N HIS A 778 16.86 -12.89 20.26
CA HIS A 778 17.03 -11.66 21.02
C HIS A 778 18.39 -11.02 20.71
N ILE A 779 18.36 -9.78 20.21
CA ILE A 779 19.54 -8.97 19.88
C ILE A 779 19.53 -7.74 20.78
N GLU A 780 20.52 -7.63 21.66
CA GLU A 780 20.59 -6.62 22.72
C GLU A 780 21.94 -5.90 22.65
N ASP A 781 21.95 -4.57 22.59
CA ASP A 781 23.18 -3.75 22.58
C ASP A 781 24.20 -4.14 21.49
N CYS A 782 23.74 -4.72 20.38
CA CYS A 782 24.61 -5.25 19.34
C CYS A 782 24.93 -4.24 18.24
N LYS A 783 26.01 -4.49 17.49
CA LYS A 783 26.41 -3.65 16.36
C LYS A 783 26.62 -4.49 15.10
N ALA A 784 26.07 -4.04 13.98
CA ALA A 784 26.28 -4.66 12.67
C ALA A 784 25.90 -6.16 12.63
N VAL A 785 24.77 -6.53 13.26
CA VAL A 785 24.25 -7.89 13.22
C VAL A 785 23.40 -8.08 11.96
N ARG A 786 23.57 -9.20 11.25
CA ARG A 786 22.73 -9.57 10.11
C ARG A 786 21.95 -10.85 10.41
N VAL A 787 20.62 -10.79 10.33
CA VAL A 787 19.72 -11.93 10.54
C VAL A 787 18.94 -12.20 9.27
N TYR A 788 19.25 -13.31 8.58
CA TYR A 788 18.59 -13.58 7.31
C TYR A 788 18.38 -15.05 6.94
N ASN A 789 17.33 -15.33 6.17
CA ASN A 789 16.93 -16.67 5.75
C ASN A 789 16.72 -17.64 6.93
N ASN A 790 16.19 -17.18 8.06
CA ASN A 790 15.85 -18.07 9.17
C ASN A 790 14.37 -18.44 9.12
N THR A 791 14.03 -19.63 9.63
CA THR A 791 12.63 -20.03 9.86
C THR A 791 12.37 -20.15 11.35
N ILE A 792 11.44 -19.33 11.86
CA ILE A 792 11.08 -19.20 13.27
C ILE A 792 9.62 -19.63 13.44
N ALA A 793 9.38 -20.58 14.34
CA ALA A 793 8.08 -21.24 14.51
C ALA A 793 7.73 -21.46 15.99
N HIS A 794 6.45 -21.37 16.32
CA HIS A 794 5.89 -21.88 17.59
C HIS A 794 6.58 -21.32 18.84
N VAL A 795 6.74 -19.99 18.90
CA VAL A 795 7.20 -19.30 20.11
C VAL A 795 5.97 -19.04 20.98
N LYS A 796 5.96 -19.59 22.19
CA LYS A 796 4.80 -19.58 23.09
C LYS A 796 5.18 -19.05 24.48
N SER A 797 4.48 -18.02 24.92
CA SER A 797 4.41 -17.60 26.33
C SER A 797 2.98 -17.69 26.86
N THR A 798 2.75 -18.30 28.03
CA THR A 798 1.38 -18.51 28.51
C THR A 798 0.75 -17.30 29.19
N ASN A 799 1.55 -16.47 29.87
CA ASN A 799 1.05 -15.30 30.64
C ASN A 799 1.92 -14.05 30.43
N SER A 800 2.75 -14.04 29.40
CA SER A 800 3.59 -12.90 29.02
C SER A 800 3.72 -12.85 27.49
N SER A 801 4.65 -12.06 26.97
CA SER A 801 4.77 -11.77 25.55
C SER A 801 5.62 -12.82 24.81
N GLY A 802 5.20 -13.20 23.61
CA GLY A 802 5.98 -14.03 22.70
C GLY A 802 6.61 -13.17 21.61
N TYR A 803 7.88 -13.41 21.29
CA TYR A 803 8.65 -12.64 20.31
C TYR A 803 9.37 -13.57 19.33
N GLY A 804 9.13 -13.38 18.03
CA GLY A 804 9.93 -14.04 17.00
C GLY A 804 11.36 -13.48 16.98
N ILE A 805 11.51 -12.22 16.59
CA ILE A 805 12.78 -11.50 16.61
C ILE A 805 12.60 -10.21 17.42
N TYR A 806 13.41 -10.03 18.45
CA TYR A 806 13.40 -8.83 19.29
C TYR A 806 14.75 -8.13 19.23
N ILE A 807 14.74 -6.85 18.90
CA ILE A 807 15.94 -6.02 18.69
C ILE A 807 15.85 -4.82 19.64
N ASP A 808 16.78 -4.80 20.59
CA ASP A 808 16.89 -3.78 21.63
C ASP A 808 18.27 -3.11 21.56
N SER A 809 18.26 -1.78 21.56
CA SER A 809 19.46 -0.94 21.63
C SER A 809 20.60 -1.31 20.64
N ALA A 810 20.27 -1.94 19.51
CA ALA A 810 21.22 -2.35 18.48
C ALA A 810 21.43 -1.28 17.39
N SER A 811 22.61 -1.26 16.77
CA SER A 811 22.95 -0.31 15.70
C SER A 811 23.41 -1.02 14.43
N SER A 812 22.99 -0.50 13.27
CA SER A 812 23.34 -1.05 11.96
C SER A 812 22.93 -2.52 11.77
N THR A 813 21.88 -2.97 12.47
CA THR A 813 21.35 -4.33 12.36
C THR A 813 20.48 -4.45 11.10
N LEU A 814 20.63 -5.54 10.34
CA LEU A 814 19.84 -5.85 9.16
C LEU A 814 19.10 -7.17 9.35
N VAL A 815 17.77 -7.14 9.28
CA VAL A 815 16.89 -8.32 9.41
C VAL A 815 16.11 -8.51 8.11
N GLU A 816 16.39 -9.58 7.38
CA GLU A 816 15.77 -9.80 6.06
C GLU A 816 15.51 -11.26 5.68
N ASN A 817 14.56 -11.51 4.78
CA ASN A 817 14.24 -12.82 4.23
C ASN A 817 13.92 -13.92 5.27
N ASN A 818 13.47 -13.57 6.47
CA ASN A 818 13.08 -14.54 7.49
C ASN A 818 11.60 -14.93 7.36
N ILE A 819 11.26 -16.16 7.74
CA ILE A 819 9.88 -16.60 7.98
C ILE A 819 9.67 -16.69 9.49
N VAL A 820 8.69 -15.97 10.01
CA VAL A 820 8.31 -15.96 11.43
C VAL A 820 6.84 -16.32 11.52
N TYR A 821 6.49 -17.38 12.23
CA TYR A 821 5.08 -17.73 12.36
C TYR A 821 4.69 -18.46 13.63
N SER A 822 3.39 -18.41 13.94
CA SER A 822 2.79 -19.04 15.12
C SER A 822 3.45 -18.55 16.42
N ILE A 823 3.35 -17.24 16.63
CA ILE A 823 3.80 -16.60 17.88
C ILE A 823 2.60 -16.46 18.79
N ILE A 824 2.67 -17.07 19.97
CA ILE A 824 1.57 -17.17 20.93
C ILE A 824 2.01 -16.52 22.23
N GLY A 825 1.25 -15.56 22.72
CA GLY A 825 1.54 -14.81 23.95
C GLY A 825 0.32 -14.03 24.42
N LYS A 826 0.40 -13.43 25.63
CA LYS A 826 -0.50 -12.35 26.04
C LYS A 826 -0.46 -11.22 25.01
N GLU A 827 0.74 -10.89 24.58
CA GLU A 827 1.04 -10.15 23.38
C GLU A 827 1.94 -11.03 22.49
N SER A 828 1.66 -11.10 21.20
CA SER A 828 2.43 -11.92 20.26
C SER A 828 3.02 -11.06 19.16
N TYR A 829 4.34 -10.97 19.17
CA TYR A 829 5.10 -10.10 18.29
C TYR A 829 5.94 -10.92 17.29
N GLY A 830 5.80 -10.61 16.00
CA GLY A 830 6.63 -11.22 14.97
C GLY A 830 8.06 -10.69 15.02
N VAL A 831 8.24 -9.44 14.59
CA VAL A 831 9.53 -8.73 14.64
C VAL A 831 9.34 -7.40 15.37
N VAL A 832 10.11 -7.17 16.42
CA VAL A 832 10.13 -5.93 17.20
C VAL A 832 11.47 -5.25 17.04
N ASN A 833 11.44 -3.99 16.63
CA ASN A 833 12.61 -3.13 16.52
C ASN A 833 12.45 -1.91 17.43
N GLN A 834 13.18 -1.89 18.54
CA GLN A 834 13.26 -0.75 19.46
C GLN A 834 14.53 0.08 19.27
N SER A 835 15.30 -0.18 18.22
CA SER A 835 16.60 0.46 18.02
C SER A 835 16.63 1.41 16.82
N ASN A 836 17.40 2.49 16.97
CA ASN A 836 17.65 3.45 15.91
C ASN A 836 18.67 2.89 14.90
N SER A 837 18.41 3.04 13.59
CA SER A 837 19.28 2.57 12.49
C SER A 837 19.26 1.06 12.20
N THR A 838 18.25 0.32 12.69
CA THR A 838 17.99 -1.07 12.27
C THR A 838 17.13 -1.09 11.01
N GLN A 839 17.48 -1.93 10.04
CA GLN A 839 16.72 -2.17 8.83
C GLN A 839 15.99 -3.52 8.92
N VAL A 840 14.67 -3.50 8.80
CA VAL A 840 13.83 -4.71 8.77
C VAL A 840 13.07 -4.74 7.45
N GLN A 841 13.42 -5.68 6.55
CA GLN A 841 12.91 -5.74 5.17
C GLN A 841 12.72 -7.17 4.66
N TYR A 842 11.77 -7.42 3.77
CA TYR A 842 11.55 -8.72 3.10
C TYR A 842 11.33 -9.92 4.05
N ASN A 843 10.83 -9.68 5.26
CA ASN A 843 10.44 -10.78 6.16
C ASN A 843 8.98 -11.17 5.90
N THR A 844 8.64 -12.43 6.16
CA THR A 844 7.26 -12.91 6.21
C THR A 844 6.89 -13.22 7.65
N VAL A 845 5.89 -12.52 8.18
CA VAL A 845 5.32 -12.79 9.51
C VAL A 845 3.88 -13.26 9.38
N PHE A 846 3.52 -14.37 10.04
CA PHE A 846 2.17 -14.93 10.03
C PHE A 846 1.74 -15.43 11.42
N ASP A 847 0.45 -15.38 11.74
CA ASP A 847 -0.08 -15.88 13.02
C ASP A 847 0.63 -15.29 14.27
N ALA A 848 0.77 -13.96 14.28
CA ALA A 848 1.20 -13.13 15.41
C ALA A 848 0.23 -11.94 15.51
N GLN A 849 -0.18 -11.53 16.73
CA GLN A 849 -1.10 -10.40 16.93
C GLN A 849 -0.54 -9.07 16.41
N LEU A 850 0.77 -8.87 16.60
CA LEU A 850 1.50 -7.67 16.21
C LEU A 850 2.68 -8.09 15.32
N PRO A 851 2.47 -8.22 13.99
CA PRO A 851 3.50 -8.76 13.10
C PRO A 851 4.80 -7.96 13.09
N TYR A 852 4.69 -6.63 13.18
CA TYR A 852 5.81 -5.69 13.22
C TYR A 852 5.56 -4.57 14.22
N VAL A 853 6.57 -4.23 15.02
CA VAL A 853 6.57 -3.06 15.92
C VAL A 853 7.87 -2.29 15.74
N GLY A 854 7.78 -0.97 15.51
CA GLY A 854 8.90 -0.09 15.14
C GLY A 854 8.87 0.36 13.67
N GLU A 855 9.85 1.15 13.23
CA GLU A 855 9.95 1.59 11.83
C GLU A 855 10.30 0.39 10.92
N SER A 856 9.34 -0.06 10.11
CA SER A 856 9.49 -1.18 9.17
C SER A 856 9.42 -0.72 7.72
N HIS A 857 10.26 -1.26 6.84
CA HIS A 857 10.26 -0.95 5.41
C HIS A 857 10.06 -2.26 4.61
N SER A 858 9.12 -2.29 3.65
CA SER A 858 9.00 -3.37 2.65
C SER A 858 8.93 -4.82 3.19
N ASN A 859 8.04 -5.11 4.14
CA ASN A 859 7.78 -6.47 4.64
C ASN A 859 6.47 -7.08 4.08
N HIS A 860 6.35 -8.40 4.12
CA HIS A 860 5.22 -9.14 3.57
C HIS A 860 4.46 -9.89 4.66
N ILE A 861 3.13 -9.95 4.54
CA ILE A 861 2.28 -10.78 5.41
C ILE A 861 1.65 -11.84 4.50
N ARG A 862 2.32 -12.99 4.38
CA ARG A 862 1.83 -14.13 3.59
C ARG A 862 1.93 -15.41 4.40
N ASN A 863 1.00 -16.33 4.19
CA ASN A 863 1.03 -17.62 4.85
C ASN A 863 2.21 -18.44 4.27
N PRO A 864 3.15 -18.92 5.11
CA PRO A 864 4.29 -19.68 4.61
C PRO A 864 3.95 -21.08 4.11
N VAL A 865 2.77 -21.66 4.44
CA VAL A 865 2.30 -22.98 3.98
C VAL A 865 3.41 -24.04 3.89
N PHE A 866 3.71 -24.65 5.04
CA PHE A 866 4.70 -25.72 5.14
C PHE A 866 4.12 -27.10 4.79
N THR A 867 5.00 -28.01 4.39
CA THR A 867 4.66 -29.41 4.10
C THR A 867 4.12 -30.12 5.34
N ASN A 868 4.77 -30.02 6.50
CA ASN A 868 4.30 -30.56 7.78
C ASN A 868 4.96 -29.92 9.02
N ASP A 869 4.51 -28.72 9.40
CA ASP A 869 5.11 -27.94 10.50
C ASP A 869 5.00 -28.60 11.89
N ARG A 870 3.93 -29.37 12.14
CA ARG A 870 3.67 -30.03 13.43
C ARG A 870 4.76 -31.03 13.81
N GLU A 871 5.42 -31.61 12.83
CA GLU A 871 6.52 -32.56 13.01
C GLU A 871 7.89 -31.89 12.92
N GLY A 872 7.93 -30.55 12.80
CA GLY A 872 9.15 -29.77 12.61
C GLY A 872 9.53 -29.58 11.14
N ASN A 873 8.75 -30.11 10.18
CA ASN A 873 9.04 -29.95 8.76
C ASN A 873 8.65 -28.57 8.26
N PHE A 874 9.65 -27.71 8.16
CA PHE A 874 9.49 -26.35 7.68
C PHE A 874 9.86 -26.17 6.20
N THR A 875 9.91 -27.26 5.40
CA THR A 875 9.98 -27.15 3.94
C THR A 875 8.67 -26.56 3.41
N LEU A 876 8.76 -25.56 2.54
CA LEU A 876 7.61 -24.91 1.92
C LEU A 876 6.92 -25.86 0.92
N GLN A 877 5.58 -25.91 0.93
CA GLN A 877 4.84 -26.62 -0.13
C GLN A 877 5.04 -25.90 -1.48
N ALA A 878 4.95 -26.62 -2.60
CA ALA A 878 5.08 -26.04 -3.94
C ALA A 878 4.10 -24.89 -4.21
N THR A 879 2.95 -24.88 -3.53
CA THR A 879 1.93 -23.82 -3.61
C THR A 879 2.19 -22.64 -2.67
N SER A 880 3.26 -22.66 -1.88
CA SER A 880 3.55 -21.63 -0.91
C SER A 880 3.84 -20.29 -1.59
N PRO A 881 3.13 -19.20 -1.22
CA PRO A 881 3.38 -17.89 -1.78
C PRO A 881 4.76 -17.33 -1.36
N CYS A 882 5.42 -17.92 -0.37
CA CYS A 882 6.75 -17.53 0.09
C CYS A 882 7.88 -17.97 -0.86
N LEU A 883 7.60 -18.89 -1.79
CA LEU A 883 8.55 -19.29 -2.84
C LEU A 883 8.83 -18.16 -3.86
N ALA A 884 7.93 -17.18 -3.98
CA ALA A 884 7.96 -16.15 -5.03
C ALA A 884 8.48 -14.76 -4.58
N ILE A 885 8.91 -14.59 -3.33
CA ILE A 885 9.07 -13.25 -2.69
C ILE A 885 10.52 -12.91 -2.31
N ALA A 886 11.44 -13.80 -2.60
CA ALA A 886 12.88 -13.61 -2.44
C ALA A 886 13.42 -12.25 -2.96
N ASN A 887 14.26 -11.59 -2.16
CA ASN A 887 15.04 -10.45 -2.65
C ASN A 887 16.01 -10.91 -3.75
N ILE A 888 15.78 -10.45 -4.98
CA ILE A 888 16.63 -10.73 -6.16
C ILE A 888 18.01 -10.05 -6.03
N ASP A 889 18.17 -9.04 -5.17
CA ASP A 889 19.39 -8.25 -5.04
C ASP A 889 20.41 -8.78 -4.01
N ALA A 890 20.04 -9.71 -3.13
CA ALA A 890 20.91 -10.15 -2.04
C ALA A 890 21.71 -11.41 -2.41
N LYS A 891 22.84 -11.29 -3.11
CA LYS A 891 23.85 -12.36 -3.14
C LYS A 891 24.59 -12.38 -1.79
N PRO A 892 24.60 -13.49 -1.03
CA PRO A 892 25.46 -13.60 0.14
C PRO A 892 26.90 -13.79 -0.33
N ASN A 893 27.74 -12.77 -0.13
CA ASN A 893 29.19 -12.88 -0.26
C ASN A 893 29.73 -13.64 0.97
N VAL A 894 29.54 -14.96 1.02
CA VAL A 894 30.23 -15.83 1.97
C VAL A 894 31.19 -16.67 1.14
N ALA A 895 32.49 -16.39 1.27
CA ALA A 895 33.54 -17.13 0.58
C ALA A 895 33.43 -18.63 0.98
N GLY A 896 33.26 -19.51 -0.01
CA GLY A 896 33.27 -20.97 0.19
C GLY A 896 31.97 -21.73 -0.11
N ILE A 897 30.90 -21.07 -0.58
CA ILE A 897 29.70 -21.75 -1.08
C ILE A 897 29.55 -21.40 -2.56
N GLU A 898 29.72 -22.39 -3.45
CA GLU A 898 29.47 -22.22 -4.88
C GLU A 898 28.01 -21.78 -5.09
N ALA A 899 27.83 -20.59 -5.65
CA ALA A 899 26.53 -19.99 -5.87
C ALA A 899 25.82 -20.70 -7.03
N THR A 900 24.95 -21.66 -6.71
CA THR A 900 23.91 -22.11 -7.66
C THR A 900 22.93 -20.96 -7.90
N SER A 901 22.56 -20.75 -9.16
CA SER A 901 21.84 -19.60 -9.75
C SER A 901 20.38 -19.38 -9.29
N PHE A 902 20.01 -19.76 -8.08
CA PHE A 902 18.63 -19.65 -7.59
C PHE A 902 18.41 -18.38 -6.76
N VAL A 903 17.31 -17.71 -7.07
CA VAL A 903 16.69 -16.61 -6.32
C VAL A 903 16.59 -17.01 -4.83
N ASN A 904 17.09 -16.18 -3.91
CA ASN A 904 17.18 -16.46 -2.47
C ASN A 904 15.79 -16.62 -1.83
N GLN A 905 15.22 -17.82 -1.85
CA GLN A 905 13.90 -18.11 -1.31
C GLN A 905 13.82 -17.85 0.21
N LEU A 906 12.64 -17.41 0.69
CA LEU A 906 12.43 -17.01 2.08
C LEU A 906 12.59 -18.19 3.05
N GLY A 907 13.17 -17.92 4.22
CA GLY A 907 13.33 -18.90 5.29
C GLY A 907 14.49 -19.89 5.08
N ALA A 908 14.75 -20.71 6.09
CA ALA A 908 15.92 -21.59 6.14
C ALA A 908 15.90 -22.74 5.11
N LEU A 909 14.69 -23.15 4.69
CA LEU A 909 14.45 -24.28 3.79
C LEU A 909 13.71 -23.84 2.51
N GLY A 910 13.87 -22.57 2.14
CA GLY A 910 13.11 -21.96 1.04
C GLY A 910 13.35 -22.60 -0.34
N GLY A 911 14.37 -23.43 -0.54
CA GLY A 911 14.69 -24.06 -1.82
C GLY A 911 14.82 -25.57 -1.79
N HIS A 912 14.17 -26.21 -2.76
CA HIS A 912 14.34 -27.62 -3.07
C HIS A 912 15.81 -27.94 -3.36
N ASN A 913 16.22 -29.13 -2.91
CA ASN A 913 17.46 -29.83 -3.20
C ASN A 913 18.62 -29.54 -2.23
N VAL A 914 18.64 -30.31 -1.14
CA VAL A 914 19.75 -31.13 -0.59
C VAL A 914 19.38 -31.49 0.86
N PHE A 915 18.71 -30.58 1.59
CA PHE A 915 18.19 -30.84 2.93
C PHE A 915 16.94 -31.76 2.92
N ASP A 916 16.06 -31.61 1.92
CA ASP A 916 14.76 -32.31 1.85
C ASP A 916 14.85 -33.83 1.92
N LYS A 917 15.84 -34.47 1.27
CA LYS A 917 15.88 -35.95 1.22
C LYS A 917 16.27 -36.56 2.57
N LYS A 918 17.37 -36.08 3.17
CA LYS A 918 17.83 -36.55 4.49
C LYS A 918 16.91 -36.13 5.64
N TYR A 919 16.24 -34.98 5.50
CA TYR A 919 15.31 -34.46 6.50
C TYR A 919 13.95 -35.19 6.47
N ASN A 920 13.42 -35.51 5.28
CA ASN A 920 12.18 -36.29 5.15
C ASN A 920 12.38 -37.79 5.50
N GLU A 921 13.53 -38.38 5.13
CA GLU A 921 13.92 -39.74 5.57
C GLU A 921 14.08 -39.82 7.11
N PHE A 922 14.43 -38.69 7.74
CA PHE A 922 14.59 -38.56 9.19
C PHE A 922 13.25 -38.48 9.93
N LEU A 923 12.28 -37.69 9.45
CA LEU A 923 10.95 -37.58 10.10
C LEU A 923 10.18 -38.90 10.10
N GLN A 924 10.33 -39.70 9.03
CA GLN A 924 9.74 -41.04 8.95
C GLN A 924 10.31 -42.04 9.98
N LYS A 925 11.53 -41.80 10.51
CA LYS A 925 12.17 -42.69 11.50
C LYS A 925 11.78 -42.40 12.95
N PHE A 926 11.20 -41.23 13.26
CA PHE A 926 10.96 -40.79 14.64
C PHE A 926 9.50 -40.44 14.98
N THR A 927 8.54 -40.63 14.07
CA THR A 927 7.12 -40.67 14.45
C THR A 927 6.91 -41.90 15.35
N PRO A 928 6.58 -41.75 16.65
CA PRO A 928 6.40 -42.90 17.52
C PRO A 928 5.23 -43.75 17.02
N GLN A 929 5.44 -45.05 16.84
CA GLN A 929 4.33 -45.98 16.65
C GLN A 929 3.36 -45.85 17.84
N LYS A 930 2.08 -45.70 17.51
CA LYS A 930 0.95 -45.45 18.42
C LYS A 930 0.99 -46.36 19.65
N GLY A 931 1.04 -45.78 20.86
CA GLY A 931 0.84 -46.56 22.08
C GLY A 931 0.81 -45.77 23.39
N SER A 932 -0.36 -45.74 24.02
CA SER A 932 -0.64 -45.52 25.47
C SER A 932 -0.44 -44.14 26.12
N ALA A 933 0.65 -43.38 25.90
CA ALA A 933 0.92 -42.19 26.71
C ALA A 933 0.02 -40.96 26.41
N PHE A 934 -0.58 -40.92 25.21
CA PHE A 934 -1.41 -39.80 24.76
C PHE A 934 -2.83 -39.81 25.37
N GLN A 935 -3.33 -40.99 25.75
CA GLN A 935 -4.69 -41.14 26.31
C GLN A 935 -4.78 -40.58 27.74
N GLN A 936 -3.73 -40.74 28.55
CA GLN A 936 -3.71 -40.27 29.95
C GLN A 936 -3.60 -38.75 30.07
N ARG A 937 -2.87 -38.06 29.18
CA ARG A 937 -2.73 -36.59 29.23
C ARG A 937 -3.97 -35.84 28.75
N ARG A 938 -4.76 -36.44 27.85
CA ARG A 938 -6.03 -35.86 27.36
C ARG A 938 -7.12 -35.81 28.42
N ASN A 939 -7.16 -36.78 29.34
CA ASN A 939 -8.17 -36.83 30.41
C ASN A 939 -7.93 -35.82 31.53
N ILE A 940 -6.67 -35.44 31.78
CA ILE A 940 -6.32 -34.42 32.80
C ILE A 940 -6.66 -33.00 32.29
N TRP A 941 -6.52 -32.74 30.99
CA TRP A 941 -6.77 -31.41 30.41
C TRP A 941 -8.27 -31.08 30.22
N MET A 942 -9.12 -32.10 30.04
CA MET A 942 -10.58 -31.95 29.89
C MET A 942 -11.30 -31.65 31.23
N GLY A 943 -10.66 -31.88 32.38
CA GLY A 943 -11.26 -31.68 33.71
C GLY A 943 -11.30 -30.22 34.18
N TYR A 944 -10.37 -29.37 33.71
CA TYR A 944 -10.22 -27.98 34.20
C TYR A 944 -10.97 -26.94 33.34
N SER A 945 -11.14 -27.20 32.05
CA SER A 945 -11.80 -26.28 31.10
C SER A 945 -13.33 -26.36 31.14
N GLY A 946 -13.90 -27.42 31.72
CA GLY A 946 -15.36 -27.63 31.82
C GLY A 946 -16.09 -26.73 32.84
N ARG A 947 -15.40 -26.18 33.85
CA ARG A 947 -16.06 -25.38 34.91
C ARG A 947 -16.24 -23.91 34.55
N MET A 948 -15.29 -23.30 33.84
CA MET A 948 -15.42 -21.89 33.39
C MET A 948 -16.35 -21.74 32.18
N LEU A 949 -16.36 -22.72 31.26
CA LEU A 949 -17.23 -22.69 30.09
C LEU A 949 -18.71 -22.88 30.44
N LYS A 950 -19.02 -23.61 31.51
CA LYS A 950 -20.40 -23.83 31.99
C LYS A 950 -21.07 -22.55 32.51
N LYS A 951 -20.32 -21.62 33.12
CA LYS A 951 -20.83 -20.35 33.64
C LYS A 951 -21.14 -19.36 32.50
N TYR A 952 -20.24 -19.25 31.53
CA TYR A 952 -20.41 -18.38 30.35
C TYR A 952 -21.47 -18.86 29.35
N LEU A 953 -21.65 -20.18 29.21
CA LEU A 953 -22.66 -20.77 28.30
C LEU A 953 -24.09 -20.73 28.86
N HIS A 954 -24.27 -20.47 30.17
CA HIS A 954 -25.60 -20.38 30.76
C HIS A 954 -26.27 -19.03 30.48
N GLU A 955 -25.49 -17.93 30.49
CA GLU A 955 -25.99 -16.56 30.30
C GLU A 955 -26.24 -16.19 28.81
N LEU A 956 -25.57 -16.86 27.87
CA LEU A 956 -25.69 -16.60 26.43
C LEU A 956 -26.67 -17.54 25.70
N ARG A 957 -27.31 -18.47 26.43
CA ARG A 957 -27.99 -19.65 25.86
C ARG A 957 -29.27 -19.33 25.08
N ASP A 958 -30.04 -18.35 25.53
CA ASP A 958 -31.37 -18.08 24.97
C ASP A 958 -31.41 -17.05 23.82
N PRO A 959 -30.59 -15.97 23.83
CA PRO A 959 -30.54 -15.03 22.71
C PRO A 959 -29.88 -15.63 21.46
N LEU A 960 -28.80 -16.41 21.63
CA LEU A 960 -28.06 -17.02 20.51
C LEU A 960 -28.82 -18.19 19.86
N LYS A 961 -29.63 -18.94 20.62
CA LYS A 961 -30.47 -20.02 20.09
C LYS A 961 -31.52 -19.51 19.10
N LYS A 962 -32.16 -18.37 19.37
CA LYS A 962 -33.19 -17.80 18.50
C LYS A 962 -32.59 -17.18 17.22
N MET A 963 -31.38 -16.63 17.29
CA MET A 963 -30.74 -15.94 16.16
C MET A 963 -29.98 -16.89 15.21
N ARG A 964 -29.30 -17.94 15.74
CA ARG A 964 -28.62 -18.95 14.90
C ARG A 964 -29.58 -19.88 14.15
N ALA A 965 -30.68 -20.30 14.78
CA ALA A 965 -31.63 -21.22 14.17
C ALA A 965 -32.27 -20.64 12.89
N LYS A 966 -32.65 -19.36 12.88
CA LYS A 966 -33.28 -18.73 11.70
C LYS A 966 -32.32 -18.52 10.53
N ILE A 967 -31.06 -18.18 10.79
CA ILE A 967 -30.05 -17.92 9.74
C ILE A 967 -29.52 -19.22 9.14
N GLN A 968 -29.29 -20.25 9.95
CA GLN A 968 -28.81 -21.54 9.47
C GLN A 968 -29.90 -22.31 8.70
N ILE A 969 -31.16 -22.29 9.15
CA ILE A 969 -32.26 -22.97 8.44
C ILE A 969 -32.47 -22.39 7.02
N LYS A 970 -32.33 -21.07 6.85
CA LYS A 970 -32.45 -20.43 5.53
C LYS A 970 -31.29 -20.82 4.59
N ARG A 971 -30.07 -20.91 5.13
CA ARG A 971 -28.88 -21.34 4.37
C ARG A 971 -28.96 -22.80 3.97
N TYR A 972 -29.33 -23.69 4.89
CA TYR A 972 -29.44 -25.12 4.59
C TYR A 972 -30.57 -25.43 3.60
N LYS A 973 -31.70 -24.73 3.66
CA LYS A 973 -32.76 -24.87 2.65
C LYS A 973 -32.28 -24.47 1.25
N GLN A 974 -31.49 -23.41 1.14
CA GLN A 974 -31.00 -22.92 -0.15
C GLN A 974 -29.95 -23.87 -0.73
N THR A 975 -29.01 -24.35 0.08
CA THR A 975 -28.02 -25.35 -0.35
C THR A 975 -28.66 -26.69 -0.72
N ALA A 976 -29.70 -27.13 -0.01
CA ALA A 976 -30.42 -28.37 -0.36
C ALA A 976 -31.14 -28.26 -1.72
N VAL A 977 -31.74 -27.09 -2.01
CA VAL A 977 -32.39 -26.82 -3.31
C VAL A 977 -31.36 -26.78 -4.46
N GLU A 978 -30.21 -26.14 -4.24
CA GLU A 978 -29.13 -26.07 -5.25
C GLU A 978 -28.54 -27.45 -5.57
N VAL A 979 -28.36 -28.30 -4.55
CA VAL A 979 -27.87 -29.67 -4.74
C VAL A 979 -28.91 -30.55 -5.44
N LEU A 980 -30.19 -30.43 -5.08
CA LEU A 980 -31.26 -31.17 -5.76
C LEU A 980 -31.43 -30.74 -7.23
N GLN A 981 -31.30 -29.45 -7.52
CA GLN A 981 -31.34 -28.93 -8.89
C GLN A 981 -30.15 -29.46 -9.72
N MET A 982 -28.94 -29.49 -9.14
CA MET A 982 -27.78 -30.10 -9.80
C MET A 982 -27.94 -31.59 -10.09
N ILE A 983 -28.67 -32.33 -9.24
CA ILE A 983 -28.96 -33.75 -9.43
C ILE A 983 -29.99 -33.97 -10.55
N VAL A 984 -30.99 -33.09 -10.67
CA VAL A 984 -32.02 -33.15 -11.72
C VAL A 984 -31.44 -32.79 -13.10
N ASP A 985 -30.48 -31.87 -13.16
CA ASP A 985 -29.96 -31.33 -14.42
C ASP A 985 -28.86 -32.20 -15.08
N ARG A 986 -28.38 -33.27 -14.42
CA ARG A 986 -27.34 -34.18 -14.97
C ARG A 986 -27.89 -35.57 -15.27
N LYS A 987 -27.90 -35.96 -16.54
CA LYS A 987 -28.35 -37.29 -17.00
C LYS A 987 -27.19 -38.29 -17.06
N GLY A 988 -27.10 -39.18 -16.06
CA GLY A 988 -26.21 -40.35 -16.11
C GLY A 988 -26.18 -41.18 -14.80
N PRO A 989 -26.43 -42.51 -14.82
CA PRO A 989 -26.60 -43.32 -13.60
C PRO A 989 -25.31 -43.59 -12.80
N ALA A 990 -24.11 -43.40 -13.38
CA ALA A 990 -22.84 -43.69 -12.71
C ALA A 990 -22.37 -42.57 -11.75
N GLU A 991 -22.66 -41.30 -12.06
CA GLU A 991 -22.33 -40.16 -11.19
C GLU A 991 -23.35 -39.98 -10.03
N PHE A 992 -24.53 -40.59 -10.17
CA PHE A 992 -25.63 -40.48 -9.22
C PHE A 992 -25.29 -41.08 -7.85
N ARG A 993 -24.53 -42.18 -7.80
CA ARG A 993 -24.16 -42.84 -6.53
C ARG A 993 -23.21 -41.99 -5.68
N GLY A 994 -22.30 -41.24 -6.30
CA GLY A 994 -21.37 -40.36 -5.57
C GLY A 994 -22.08 -39.16 -4.93
N LEU A 995 -23.03 -38.58 -5.66
CA LEU A 995 -23.85 -37.46 -5.18
C LEU A 995 -24.90 -37.91 -4.15
N GLU A 996 -25.46 -39.11 -4.29
CA GLU A 996 -26.38 -39.69 -3.31
C GLU A 996 -25.67 -39.91 -1.96
N VAL A 997 -24.43 -40.39 -1.96
CA VAL A 997 -23.63 -40.56 -0.73
C VAL A 997 -23.37 -39.21 -0.06
N GLN A 998 -23.00 -38.17 -0.82
CA GLN A 998 -22.80 -36.82 -0.28
C GLN A 998 -24.11 -36.21 0.26
N ALA A 999 -25.23 -36.37 -0.44
CA ALA A 999 -26.53 -35.89 0.00
C ALA A 999 -26.98 -36.59 1.30
N ARG A 1000 -26.78 -37.91 1.41
CA ARG A 1000 -27.06 -38.68 2.63
C ARG A 1000 -26.19 -38.24 3.80
N GLN A 1001 -24.92 -37.91 3.55
CA GLN A 1001 -23.99 -37.45 4.58
C GLN A 1001 -24.39 -36.07 5.13
N ILE A 1002 -24.69 -35.12 4.26
CA ILE A 1002 -25.18 -33.78 4.62
C ILE A 1002 -26.50 -33.87 5.41
N LEU A 1003 -27.43 -34.72 4.98
CA LEU A 1003 -28.70 -34.94 5.68
C LEU A 1003 -28.52 -35.60 7.05
N SER A 1004 -27.54 -36.50 7.21
CA SER A 1004 -27.21 -37.11 8.50
C SER A 1004 -26.65 -36.07 9.48
N GLU A 1005 -25.81 -35.16 8.99
CA GLU A 1005 -25.26 -34.06 9.79
C GLU A 1005 -26.35 -33.07 10.19
N MET A 1006 -27.28 -32.74 9.27
CA MET A 1006 -28.44 -31.91 9.58
C MET A 1006 -29.36 -32.56 10.64
N LYS A 1007 -29.65 -33.86 10.54
CA LYS A 1007 -30.43 -34.57 11.58
C LYS A 1007 -29.74 -34.53 12.93
N ARG A 1008 -28.42 -34.69 12.95
CA ARG A 1008 -27.61 -34.69 14.18
C ARG A 1008 -27.58 -33.31 14.85
N GLU A 1009 -27.49 -32.23 14.07
CA GLU A 1009 -27.48 -30.86 14.61
C GLU A 1009 -28.87 -30.36 15.04
N MET A 1010 -29.94 -30.77 14.35
CA MET A 1010 -31.29 -30.27 14.64
C MET A 1010 -32.04 -31.05 15.75
N LYS A 1011 -31.51 -32.19 16.22
CA LYS A 1011 -32.16 -33.09 17.21
C LYS A 1011 -33.60 -33.48 16.85
N ILE A 1012 -33.89 -33.64 15.56
CA ILE A 1012 -35.23 -34.01 15.09
C ILE A 1012 -35.31 -35.55 15.01
N GLY A 1013 -36.27 -36.13 15.72
CA GLY A 1013 -36.56 -37.55 15.69
C GLY A 1013 -37.11 -38.01 14.33
N SER A 1014 -36.60 -39.15 13.86
CA SER A 1014 -37.05 -40.01 12.74
C SER A 1014 -37.78 -39.35 11.56
N TRP A 1015 -37.03 -39.09 10.49
CA TRP A 1015 -37.56 -39.13 9.11
C TRP A 1015 -36.97 -40.36 8.41
N SER A 1016 -37.82 -41.27 7.91
CA SER A 1016 -37.40 -42.37 7.03
C SER A 1016 -37.32 -41.87 5.59
N PHE A 1017 -36.31 -42.34 4.85
CA PHE A 1017 -35.94 -41.92 3.50
C PHE A 1017 -36.91 -42.41 2.40
N GLY A 1018 -38.14 -42.80 2.76
CA GLY A 1018 -39.11 -43.43 1.88
C GLY A 1018 -40.21 -42.48 1.41
N LYS A 1019 -39.86 -41.45 0.64
CA LYS A 1019 -40.68 -40.83 -0.41
C LYS A 1019 -39.86 -39.81 -1.18
#